data_AF-C7PX92-F1
#
_entry.id   AF-C7PX92-F1
#
_cell.length_a   1.000
_cell.length_b   1.000
_cell.length_c   1.000
_cell.angle_alpha   90.00
_cell.angle_beta   90.00
_cell.angle_gamma   90.00
#
_symmetry.space_group_name_H-M   'P 1'
#
loop_
_entity.id
_entity.type
_entity.pdbx_description
1 polymer ?
#
loop_
_entity_poly.entity_id
_entity_poly.type
_entity_poly.pdbx_seq_one_letter_code
_entity_poly.pdbx_strand_id
1 'polypeptide(L)'
;MKGSIITFYSYKGGTGRSMALANAAWILASNGLRVLVVDWDLEAPGLHRYFHPFLSDRDLRTSMGLIDLVWEFVAAALDSEAQDEPGWHEDFARISPYAMSIDFDFPGRGTVDLVPAGKQDASYSALVSSFDWGNFYERLGGGGYLEALKRDMRLHYDYVLIDSRTGLSDTAGICTVHLPDILVNCFSLSTQAIDGAAAVAGSVHRQRENRQVRIFPVPMRVEDGEQDKLDASRDFARERFGRFLFHVSDPERYWGEVEVPYKSFYAYEEILATFGDRPQQENSVLAATERIVGYLSDGQVTALSSSLSESERRVWLTRFQRNGPKLSRTELDVRLPGPPLKIFISYAHDSHEHFEEVRELWFLLRANGTDAQLGSPDNERRWNGPVPTATEIRTADLIIVAVSPLYRRSTGDDGQTSGDESGAGVEARLIRDEVQGGYSVQRIIPVVLPSAAVTEVPAYLADSPVRPVIVEQLTADGIRPLLRQVARFKRVDHKRADFNPSWRENLPKPEPDLEQAALQLARSVASGWEVSAAATLSRPPLATRWSGSQRRGSFDDLVNIFLTSSRGRLLVLGSAGSGKTTTAVRLLLDLLARRTDEPIPILLAVATWRPDVEHINTWIIRRLQEDYTVGGIAERLVTTGMILPILDGLDELPVTQRALALDALSTLRINQPFVATCRTGDYRQVAAELGQMLANTVVVELEPITSNDIRAYLAVDLPDSDRRWQPVFAHLREFPGGLLAQSMSNPFMLDLMRDAYRRPNTDPAELLNNRLFPTTQAIEHRLFGTFIGRAYAPRPSTRPESTYDASSADRWLSFLARSLHEQHTRDLSWWHLHRVLPPGGLRTLLALAAGFFGALMLGLAGLRFDVLPDIAAIPGWVKGALAGTGLGLFVALVAREPVQLSKPSPRRAEPSPRRRQLGRLVGISADLNQASSPAAALLIERRTVSTVGLLMVLVIGISELVSGIPRALVEPIVATAVGLIMVRFSTSSWGWYSVTRWWLALRGVLPLRVMRFLGDAHARGVLRQQGVAYQFRDVALLEWFAGDHI
;
A
#
# COMPACT_ATOMS: atom_id res chain seq x y z
N MET A 1 -39.17 2.85 -43.84
CA MET A 1 -39.28 2.28 -42.48
C MET A 1 -38.94 3.39 -41.49
N LYS A 2 -39.62 3.48 -40.34
CA LYS A 2 -39.20 4.40 -39.28
C LYS A 2 -37.95 3.80 -38.62
N GLY A 3 -36.90 4.58 -38.42
CA GLY A 3 -35.70 4.10 -37.75
C GLY A 3 -36.00 3.48 -36.37
N SER A 4 -35.27 2.45 -35.99
CA SER A 4 -35.43 1.75 -34.70
C SER A 4 -34.29 2.08 -33.74
N ILE A 5 -34.61 2.39 -32.48
CA ILE A 5 -33.61 2.67 -31.46
C ILE A 5 -33.45 1.46 -30.55
N ILE A 6 -32.22 0.97 -30.46
CA ILE A 6 -31.84 -0.23 -29.72
C ILE A 6 -30.81 0.16 -28.67
N THR A 7 -31.15 0.00 -27.39
CA THR A 7 -30.17 0.19 -26.32
C THR A 7 -29.56 -1.14 -25.93
N PHE A 8 -28.24 -1.21 -25.88
CA PHE A 8 -27.52 -2.28 -25.21
C PHE A 8 -27.27 -1.84 -23.77
N TYR A 9 -27.67 -2.68 -22.81
CA TYR A 9 -27.60 -2.40 -21.38
C TYR A 9 -27.03 -3.59 -20.61
N SER A 10 -26.30 -3.32 -19.52
CA SER A 10 -25.88 -4.36 -18.59
C SER A 10 -25.79 -3.83 -17.17
N TYR A 11 -26.26 -4.62 -16.20
CA TYR A 11 -26.20 -4.25 -14.79
C TYR A 11 -24.76 -4.18 -14.23
N LYS A 12 -23.83 -4.98 -14.77
CA LYS A 12 -22.40 -4.97 -14.38
C LYS A 12 -21.51 -4.51 -15.53
N GLY A 13 -20.40 -3.87 -15.19
CA GLY A 13 -19.26 -3.63 -16.08
C GLY A 13 -18.61 -4.93 -16.57
N GLY A 14 -17.97 -4.87 -17.74
CA GLY A 14 -17.17 -5.97 -18.29
C GLY A 14 -17.95 -7.16 -18.86
N THR A 15 -19.25 -7.02 -19.09
CA THR A 15 -20.12 -8.07 -19.66
C THR A 15 -19.92 -8.28 -21.17
N GLY A 16 -19.30 -7.33 -21.90
CA GLY A 16 -19.14 -7.40 -23.35
C GLY A 16 -20.23 -6.67 -24.15
N ARG A 17 -21.01 -5.81 -23.49
CA ARG A 17 -22.08 -4.97 -24.07
C ARG A 17 -21.63 -4.15 -25.30
N SER A 18 -20.58 -3.34 -25.15
CA SER A 18 -20.05 -2.49 -26.24
C SER A 18 -19.56 -3.31 -27.43
N MET A 19 -18.99 -4.50 -27.17
CA MET A 19 -18.58 -5.44 -28.23
C MET A 19 -19.78 -5.95 -29.03
N ALA A 20 -20.84 -6.40 -28.35
CA ALA A 20 -22.04 -6.90 -29.01
C ALA A 20 -22.68 -5.80 -29.86
N LEU A 21 -22.76 -4.58 -29.32
CA LEU A 21 -23.29 -3.41 -30.01
C LEU A 21 -22.46 -3.06 -31.26
N ALA A 22 -21.13 -2.99 -31.14
CA ALA A 22 -20.26 -2.63 -32.26
C ALA A 22 -20.33 -3.67 -33.39
N ASN A 23 -20.43 -4.96 -33.04
CA ASN A 23 -20.61 -6.02 -34.02
C ASN A 23 -21.99 -6.01 -34.67
N ALA A 24 -23.05 -5.75 -33.89
CA ALA A 24 -24.40 -5.60 -34.43
C ALA A 24 -24.47 -4.43 -35.44
N ALA A 25 -23.81 -3.30 -35.14
CA ALA A 25 -23.72 -2.16 -36.04
C ALA A 25 -23.10 -2.55 -37.38
N TRP A 26 -21.96 -3.26 -37.32
CA TRP A 26 -21.25 -3.70 -38.51
C TRP A 26 -22.07 -4.65 -39.37
N ILE A 27 -22.75 -5.62 -38.75
CA ILE A 27 -23.59 -6.60 -39.47
C ILE A 27 -24.75 -5.89 -40.17
N LEU A 28 -25.44 -4.98 -39.49
CA LEU A 28 -26.52 -4.19 -40.07
C LEU A 28 -26.03 -3.33 -41.25
N ALA A 29 -24.91 -2.60 -41.08
CA ALA A 29 -24.34 -1.76 -42.13
C ALA A 29 -23.86 -2.56 -43.34
N SER A 30 -23.29 -3.75 -43.12
CA SER A 30 -22.89 -4.67 -44.21
C SER A 30 -24.06 -5.13 -45.08
N ASN A 31 -25.29 -5.04 -44.57
CA ASN A 31 -26.54 -5.33 -45.28
C ASN A 31 -27.18 -4.07 -45.90
N GLY A 32 -26.43 -2.97 -46.04
CA GLY A 32 -26.87 -1.75 -46.70
C GLY A 32 -27.81 -0.87 -45.87
N LEU A 33 -27.73 -0.97 -44.54
CA LEU A 33 -28.51 -0.17 -43.61
C LEU A 33 -27.66 0.98 -43.02
N ARG A 34 -28.27 2.14 -42.83
CA ARG A 34 -27.62 3.29 -42.18
C ARG A 34 -27.73 3.13 -40.67
N VAL A 35 -26.60 3.02 -39.99
CA VAL A 35 -26.53 2.75 -38.55
C VAL A 35 -25.85 3.89 -37.82
N LEU A 36 -26.52 4.44 -36.80
CA LEU A 36 -25.91 5.34 -35.83
C LEU A 36 -25.52 4.57 -34.58
N VAL A 37 -24.34 4.83 -34.07
CA VAL A 37 -23.81 4.24 -32.84
C VAL A 37 -23.49 5.36 -31.85
N VAL A 38 -24.04 5.29 -30.64
CA VAL A 38 -23.90 6.36 -29.62
C VAL A 38 -23.26 5.79 -28.36
N ASP A 39 -22.11 6.34 -27.96
CA ASP A 39 -21.45 6.02 -26.69
C ASP A 39 -22.04 6.88 -25.57
N TRP A 40 -23.00 6.33 -24.82
CA TRP A 40 -23.64 7.00 -23.68
C TRP A 40 -22.88 6.72 -22.37
N ASP A 41 -21.81 5.93 -22.38
CA ASP A 41 -21.01 5.62 -21.20
C ASP A 41 -19.97 6.72 -20.93
N LEU A 42 -20.46 7.87 -20.45
CA LEU A 42 -19.64 9.07 -20.28
C LEU A 42 -18.49 8.91 -19.28
N GLU A 43 -18.59 8.00 -18.32
CA GLU A 43 -17.54 7.83 -17.30
C GLU A 43 -16.40 6.93 -17.72
N ALA A 44 -16.67 5.96 -18.60
CA ALA A 44 -15.68 5.01 -19.08
C ALA A 44 -15.85 4.75 -20.59
N PRO A 45 -15.73 5.78 -21.45
CA PRO A 45 -15.98 5.64 -22.87
C PRO A 45 -14.98 4.69 -23.53
N GLY A 46 -15.47 3.91 -24.47
CA GLY A 46 -14.68 2.83 -25.06
C GLY A 46 -15.16 2.36 -26.42
N LEU A 47 -16.31 2.82 -26.89
CA LEU A 47 -16.92 2.33 -28.12
C LEU A 47 -16.09 2.67 -29.37
N HIS A 48 -15.46 3.85 -29.39
CA HIS A 48 -14.54 4.28 -30.44
C HIS A 48 -13.37 3.30 -30.66
N ARG A 49 -12.96 2.54 -29.64
CA ARG A 49 -11.85 1.57 -29.75
C ARG A 49 -12.17 0.42 -30.70
N TYR A 50 -13.44 0.01 -30.80
CA TYR A 50 -13.90 -1.01 -31.77
C TYR A 50 -13.90 -0.52 -33.23
N PHE A 51 -13.79 0.80 -33.43
CA PHE A 51 -13.81 1.41 -34.75
C PHE A 51 -12.51 2.14 -35.11
N HIS A 52 -11.54 2.18 -34.20
CA HIS A 52 -10.32 2.98 -34.32
C HIS A 52 -9.55 2.82 -35.65
N PRO A 53 -9.52 1.66 -36.36
CA PRO A 53 -8.82 1.58 -37.64
C PRO A 53 -9.44 2.43 -38.75
N PHE A 54 -10.71 2.82 -38.58
CA PHE A 54 -11.54 3.52 -39.56
C PHE A 54 -11.88 4.96 -39.14
N LEU A 55 -11.44 5.39 -37.95
CA LEU A 55 -11.68 6.74 -37.45
C LEU A 55 -10.52 7.67 -37.82
N SER A 56 -10.86 8.89 -38.23
CA SER A 56 -9.91 9.98 -38.46
C SER A 56 -9.31 10.50 -37.15
N ASP A 57 -10.11 10.64 -36.10
CA ASP A 57 -9.69 10.97 -34.74
C ASP A 57 -9.85 9.76 -33.81
N ARG A 58 -8.81 8.93 -33.74
CA ARG A 58 -8.83 7.64 -33.02
C ARG A 58 -8.82 7.80 -31.50
N ASP A 59 -8.22 8.89 -31.02
CA ASP A 59 -8.05 9.18 -29.59
C ASP A 59 -9.13 10.15 -29.07
N LEU A 60 -10.05 10.61 -29.94
CA LEU A 60 -11.11 11.58 -29.63
C LEU A 60 -10.58 12.91 -29.07
N ARG A 61 -9.41 13.38 -29.54
CA ARG A 61 -8.77 14.60 -29.01
C ARG A 61 -9.45 15.88 -29.49
N THR A 62 -10.16 15.80 -30.61
CA THR A 62 -10.77 16.94 -31.30
C THR A 62 -12.26 16.76 -31.55
N SER A 63 -12.72 15.52 -31.69
CA SER A 63 -14.13 15.24 -31.98
C SER A 63 -15.03 15.47 -30.78
N MET A 64 -16.01 16.35 -30.94
CA MET A 64 -17.11 16.54 -30.01
C MET A 64 -18.03 15.31 -30.01
N GLY A 65 -18.83 15.16 -28.97
CA GLY A 65 -19.72 14.02 -28.80
C GLY A 65 -20.98 14.33 -27.99
N LEU A 66 -21.53 13.28 -27.39
CA LEU A 66 -22.81 13.33 -26.69
C LEU A 66 -22.86 14.39 -25.58
N ILE A 67 -21.84 14.47 -24.73
CA ILE A 67 -21.84 15.42 -23.62
C ILE A 67 -21.75 16.87 -24.12
N ASP A 68 -21.04 17.10 -25.22
CA ASP A 68 -20.90 18.41 -25.84
C ASP A 68 -22.25 18.88 -26.42
N LEU A 69 -22.93 17.99 -27.16
CA LEU A 69 -24.28 18.20 -27.69
C LEU A 69 -25.28 18.56 -26.57
N VAL A 70 -25.25 17.84 -25.45
CA VAL A 70 -26.17 18.10 -24.34
C VAL A 70 -25.85 19.41 -23.63
N TRP A 71 -24.57 19.77 -23.47
CA TRP A 71 -24.17 21.06 -22.90
C TRP A 71 -24.58 22.25 -23.78
N GLU A 72 -24.53 22.12 -25.11
CA GLU A 72 -25.01 23.16 -26.01
C GLU A 72 -26.51 23.42 -25.84
N PHE A 73 -27.31 22.34 -25.70
CA PHE A 73 -28.73 22.48 -25.37
C PHE A 73 -28.93 23.17 -24.01
N VAL A 74 -28.18 22.77 -22.96
CA VAL A 74 -28.30 23.38 -21.63
C VAL A 74 -27.94 24.86 -21.65
N ALA A 75 -26.92 25.25 -22.42
CA ALA A 75 -26.55 26.65 -22.59
C ALA A 75 -27.69 27.45 -23.23
N ALA A 76 -28.32 26.93 -24.28
CA ALA A 76 -29.47 27.55 -24.91
C ALA A 76 -30.72 27.58 -24.01
N ALA A 77 -30.94 26.52 -23.22
CA ALA A 77 -32.05 26.43 -22.27
C ALA A 77 -31.96 27.47 -21.13
N LEU A 78 -30.77 27.97 -20.81
CA LEU A 78 -30.58 29.02 -19.81
C LEU A 78 -30.71 30.43 -20.39
N ASP A 79 -30.73 30.57 -21.72
CA ASP A 79 -30.96 31.83 -22.41
C ASP A 79 -32.46 32.09 -22.57
N SER A 80 -32.93 33.23 -22.08
CA SER A 80 -34.36 33.57 -22.03
C SER A 80 -34.93 33.91 -23.41
N GLU A 81 -34.11 34.40 -24.34
CA GLU A 81 -34.56 34.76 -25.70
C GLU A 81 -34.85 33.53 -26.57
N ALA A 82 -34.16 32.41 -26.33
CA ALA A 82 -34.33 31.17 -27.08
C ALA A 82 -35.63 30.43 -26.74
N GLN A 83 -36.20 30.64 -25.54
CA GLN A 83 -37.38 29.92 -25.06
C GLN A 83 -38.72 30.44 -25.63
N ASP A 84 -38.74 31.65 -26.17
CA ASP A 84 -39.97 32.31 -26.65
C ASP A 84 -40.49 31.75 -27.98
N GLU A 85 -39.67 30.99 -28.73
CA GLU A 85 -40.06 30.34 -29.99
C GLU A 85 -40.57 28.89 -29.79
N PRO A 86 -41.77 28.53 -30.27
CA PRO A 86 -42.26 27.15 -30.22
C PRO A 86 -41.35 26.20 -31.01
N GLY A 87 -40.83 25.16 -30.35
CA GLY A 87 -39.98 24.16 -31.00
C GLY A 87 -38.48 24.51 -31.02
N TRP A 88 -38.04 25.55 -30.32
CA TRP A 88 -36.63 25.96 -30.23
C TRP A 88 -35.65 24.80 -29.91
N HIS A 89 -36.07 23.85 -29.06
CA HIS A 89 -35.28 22.69 -28.68
C HIS A 89 -35.00 21.73 -29.84
N GLU A 90 -35.77 21.79 -30.93
CA GLU A 90 -35.56 20.96 -32.12
C GLU A 90 -34.29 21.37 -32.89
N ASP A 91 -33.90 22.65 -32.84
CA ASP A 91 -32.68 23.12 -33.51
C ASP A 91 -31.40 22.63 -32.84
N PHE A 92 -31.45 22.40 -31.53
CA PHE A 92 -30.35 21.84 -30.76
C PHE A 92 -30.34 20.30 -30.76
N ALA A 93 -31.42 19.66 -31.19
CA ALA A 93 -31.58 18.20 -31.16
C ALA A 93 -31.09 17.51 -32.44
N ARG A 94 -30.09 18.08 -33.12
CA ARG A 94 -29.50 17.55 -34.36
C ARG A 94 -28.26 16.75 -34.04
N ILE A 95 -28.28 15.44 -34.30
CA ILE A 95 -27.17 14.57 -33.90
C ILE A 95 -26.01 14.53 -34.90
N SER A 96 -26.30 14.82 -36.18
CA SER A 96 -25.33 14.68 -37.28
C SER A 96 -24.02 15.48 -37.11
N PRO A 97 -23.98 16.70 -36.53
CA PRO A 97 -22.72 17.44 -36.36
C PRO A 97 -21.74 16.79 -35.38
N TYR A 98 -22.21 15.90 -34.51
CA TYR A 98 -21.42 15.21 -33.49
C TYR A 98 -21.10 13.76 -33.88
N ALA A 99 -21.53 13.34 -35.07
CA ALA A 99 -21.31 12.00 -35.57
C ALA A 99 -20.09 11.97 -36.51
N MET A 100 -19.23 10.98 -36.32
CA MET A 100 -18.11 10.67 -37.21
C MET A 100 -18.43 9.42 -38.03
N SER A 101 -18.41 9.56 -39.35
CA SER A 101 -18.54 8.40 -40.24
C SER A 101 -17.28 7.54 -40.21
N ILE A 102 -17.50 6.22 -40.12
CA ILE A 102 -16.45 5.21 -40.25
C ILE A 102 -15.98 5.16 -41.72
N ASP A 103 -14.67 5.25 -41.93
CA ASP A 103 -14.04 5.15 -43.26
C ASP A 103 -14.00 3.68 -43.74
N PHE A 104 -15.15 3.18 -44.20
CA PHE A 104 -15.31 1.86 -44.79
C PHE A 104 -16.42 1.85 -45.85
N ASP A 105 -16.18 1.16 -46.97
CA ASP A 105 -17.13 1.08 -48.09
C ASP A 105 -18.14 -0.05 -47.87
N PHE A 106 -19.30 0.29 -47.29
CA PHE A 106 -20.39 -0.66 -47.08
C PHE A 106 -21.29 -0.75 -48.33
N PRO A 107 -21.91 -1.92 -48.60
CA PRO A 107 -22.77 -2.07 -49.76
C PRO A 107 -23.95 -1.09 -49.81
N GLY A 108 -24.21 -0.52 -50.98
CA GLY A 108 -25.38 0.32 -51.24
C GLY A 108 -25.35 1.62 -50.43
N ARG A 109 -26.31 1.78 -49.51
CA ARG A 109 -26.43 2.95 -48.62
C ARG A 109 -25.96 2.66 -47.19
N GLY A 110 -25.28 1.53 -46.97
CA GLY A 110 -24.82 1.13 -45.65
C GLY A 110 -23.85 2.15 -45.07
N THR A 111 -24.02 2.51 -43.80
CA THR A 111 -23.08 3.39 -43.09
C THR A 111 -23.03 3.01 -41.61
N VAL A 112 -21.90 3.29 -40.97
CA VAL A 112 -21.81 3.34 -39.51
C VAL A 112 -21.28 4.71 -39.14
N ASP A 113 -22.10 5.47 -38.42
CA ASP A 113 -21.75 6.79 -37.89
C ASP A 113 -21.63 6.69 -36.37
N LEU A 114 -20.55 7.20 -35.78
CA LEU A 114 -20.24 7.14 -34.35
C LEU A 114 -20.38 8.51 -33.70
N VAL A 115 -21.23 8.59 -32.68
CA VAL A 115 -21.24 9.71 -31.72
C VAL A 115 -20.45 9.26 -30.49
N PRO A 116 -19.24 9.79 -30.28
CA PRO A 116 -18.47 9.46 -29.07
C PRO A 116 -19.13 10.07 -27.83
N ALA A 117 -18.68 9.65 -26.65
CA ALA A 117 -19.16 10.21 -25.40
C ALA A 117 -18.87 11.73 -25.28
N GLY A 118 -17.73 12.17 -25.82
CA GLY A 118 -17.31 13.56 -25.88
C GLY A 118 -15.83 13.70 -26.18
N LYS A 119 -15.40 14.94 -26.37
CA LYS A 119 -13.99 15.28 -26.63
C LYS A 119 -13.08 14.95 -25.44
N GLN A 120 -12.14 14.02 -25.62
CA GLN A 120 -11.25 13.48 -24.58
C GLN A 120 -10.00 14.36 -24.35
N ASP A 121 -10.20 15.63 -23.98
CA ASP A 121 -9.11 16.52 -23.57
C ASP A 121 -9.00 16.65 -22.04
N ALA A 122 -8.11 17.51 -21.55
CA ALA A 122 -7.88 17.71 -20.12
C ALA A 122 -9.13 18.19 -19.33
N SER A 123 -10.16 18.70 -20.01
CA SER A 123 -11.40 19.21 -19.42
C SER A 123 -12.54 18.19 -19.36
N TYR A 124 -12.45 17.08 -20.10
CA TYR A 124 -13.53 16.08 -20.24
C TYR A 124 -14.07 15.59 -18.88
N SER A 125 -13.17 15.21 -17.97
CA SER A 125 -13.55 14.69 -16.65
C SER A 125 -14.34 15.71 -15.84
N ALA A 126 -14.02 17.00 -15.96
CA ALA A 126 -14.75 18.07 -15.29
C ALA A 126 -16.15 18.28 -15.91
N LEU A 127 -16.27 18.25 -17.24
CA LEU A 127 -17.55 18.37 -17.95
C LEU A 127 -18.55 17.27 -17.59
N VAL A 128 -18.08 16.01 -17.52
CA VAL A 128 -18.94 14.87 -17.16
C VAL A 128 -19.33 14.90 -15.68
N SER A 129 -18.38 15.16 -14.78
CA SER A 129 -18.64 15.14 -13.32
C SER A 129 -19.54 16.28 -12.82
N SER A 130 -19.60 17.40 -13.56
CA SER A 130 -20.40 18.57 -13.20
C SER A 130 -21.82 18.57 -13.79
N PHE A 131 -22.13 17.64 -14.68
CA PHE A 131 -23.43 17.61 -15.37
C PHE A 131 -24.55 17.03 -14.49
N ASP A 132 -25.61 17.83 -14.26
CA ASP A 132 -26.79 17.42 -13.49
C ASP A 132 -27.92 16.94 -14.41
N TRP A 133 -28.02 15.63 -14.55
CA TRP A 133 -29.06 14.95 -15.34
C TRP A 133 -30.48 15.16 -14.83
N GLY A 134 -30.66 15.32 -13.50
CA GLY A 134 -31.97 15.56 -12.91
C GLY A 134 -32.50 16.94 -13.29
N ASN A 135 -31.66 17.97 -13.14
CA ASN A 135 -32.00 19.33 -13.56
C ASN A 135 -32.26 19.42 -15.08
N PHE A 136 -31.42 18.78 -15.90
CA PHE A 136 -31.61 18.70 -17.34
C PHE A 136 -32.99 18.13 -17.70
N TYR A 137 -33.35 16.98 -17.12
CA TYR A 137 -34.57 16.28 -17.50
C TYR A 137 -35.83 16.95 -16.94
N GLU A 138 -35.83 17.35 -15.67
CA GLU A 138 -37.02 17.83 -14.96
C GLU A 138 -37.28 19.34 -15.12
N ARG A 139 -36.23 20.16 -15.26
CA ARG A 139 -36.35 21.62 -15.20
C ARG A 139 -36.03 22.34 -16.50
N LEU A 140 -35.06 21.83 -17.28
CA LEU A 140 -34.61 22.49 -18.52
C LEU A 140 -35.34 21.99 -19.77
N GLY A 141 -36.39 21.19 -19.63
CA GLY A 141 -37.15 20.65 -20.78
C GLY A 141 -36.43 19.51 -21.51
N GLY A 142 -35.45 18.87 -20.89
CA GLY A 142 -34.66 17.78 -21.49
C GLY A 142 -35.50 16.62 -22.01
N GLY A 143 -36.67 16.35 -21.44
CA GLY A 143 -37.59 15.33 -21.97
C GLY A 143 -38.12 15.63 -23.37
N GLY A 144 -38.45 16.89 -23.67
CA GLY A 144 -38.90 17.33 -25.00
C GLY A 144 -37.75 17.32 -26.01
N TYR A 145 -36.58 17.78 -25.59
CA TYR A 145 -35.33 17.69 -26.34
C TYR A 145 -34.99 16.23 -26.72
N LEU A 146 -35.06 15.28 -25.79
CA LEU A 146 -34.80 13.87 -26.06
C LEU A 146 -35.79 13.28 -27.06
N GLU A 147 -37.07 13.69 -27.05
CA GLU A 147 -38.04 13.26 -28.08
C GLU A 147 -37.77 13.90 -29.46
N ALA A 148 -37.26 15.13 -29.51
CA ALA A 148 -36.79 15.74 -30.75
C ALA A 148 -35.55 15.01 -31.30
N LEU A 149 -34.57 14.73 -30.43
CA LEU A 149 -33.36 13.97 -30.78
C LEU A 149 -33.72 12.56 -31.26
N LYS A 150 -34.70 11.93 -30.60
CA LYS A 150 -35.27 10.64 -31.00
C LYS A 150 -35.85 10.69 -32.42
N ARG A 151 -36.55 11.78 -32.78
CA ARG A 151 -37.11 11.97 -34.12
C ARG A 151 -36.01 12.20 -35.16
N ASP A 152 -35.04 13.04 -34.86
CA ASP A 152 -33.91 13.34 -35.74
C ASP A 152 -33.11 12.06 -36.09
N MET A 153 -32.74 11.29 -35.06
CA MET A 153 -32.06 10.00 -35.21
C MET A 153 -32.84 9.04 -36.13
N ARG A 154 -34.15 8.90 -35.94
CA ARG A 154 -34.99 7.99 -36.74
C ARG A 154 -35.24 8.44 -38.17
N LEU A 155 -35.09 9.73 -38.44
CA LEU A 155 -35.25 10.29 -39.77
C LEU A 155 -34.03 9.93 -40.64
N HIS A 156 -32.83 10.01 -40.04
CA HIS A 156 -31.57 9.87 -40.76
C HIS A 156 -31.02 8.43 -40.77
N TYR A 157 -31.40 7.59 -39.82
CA TYR A 157 -30.85 6.23 -39.67
C TYR A 157 -31.93 5.15 -39.71
N ASP A 158 -31.59 3.99 -40.26
CA ASP A 158 -32.47 2.81 -40.22
C ASP A 158 -32.41 2.16 -38.82
N TYR A 159 -31.24 2.15 -38.19
CA TYR A 159 -31.02 1.66 -36.82
C TYR A 159 -30.13 2.62 -36.03
N VAL A 160 -30.47 2.84 -34.76
CA VAL A 160 -29.62 3.56 -33.80
C VAL A 160 -29.31 2.65 -32.63
N LEU A 161 -28.03 2.43 -32.37
CA LEU A 161 -27.55 1.57 -31.29
C LEU A 161 -26.90 2.42 -30.19
N ILE A 162 -27.42 2.30 -28.97
CA ILE A 162 -26.96 3.08 -27.82
C ILE A 162 -26.20 2.17 -26.85
N ASP A 163 -24.94 2.51 -26.59
CA ASP A 163 -24.15 1.89 -25.54
C ASP A 163 -24.41 2.63 -24.24
N SER A 164 -25.33 2.11 -23.42
CA SER A 164 -25.76 2.77 -22.17
C SER A 164 -24.64 2.80 -21.11
N ARG A 165 -24.89 3.30 -19.91
CA ARG A 165 -23.98 3.13 -18.76
C ARG A 165 -24.35 1.89 -17.94
N THR A 166 -23.36 1.27 -17.29
CA THR A 166 -23.61 0.09 -16.43
C THR A 166 -24.17 0.46 -15.05
N GLY A 167 -24.95 -0.44 -14.45
CA GLY A 167 -25.48 -0.29 -13.10
C GLY A 167 -26.83 0.43 -13.01
N LEU A 168 -27.23 0.80 -11.78
CA LEU A 168 -28.49 1.50 -11.48
C LEU A 168 -28.45 3.00 -11.82
N SER A 169 -27.33 3.50 -12.34
CA SER A 169 -27.03 4.91 -12.56
C SER A 169 -27.49 5.46 -13.92
N ASP A 170 -28.35 4.75 -14.65
CA ASP A 170 -29.03 5.31 -15.83
C ASP A 170 -29.87 6.50 -15.36
N THR A 171 -29.35 7.71 -15.59
CA THR A 171 -29.46 8.84 -14.67
C THR A 171 -30.86 9.49 -14.64
N ALA A 172 -31.80 8.96 -15.40
CA ALA A 172 -33.25 9.14 -15.24
C ALA A 172 -34.05 8.04 -15.98
N GLY A 173 -33.47 6.84 -16.18
CA GLY A 173 -34.04 5.82 -17.08
C GLY A 173 -34.02 6.21 -18.56
N ILE A 174 -33.14 7.14 -18.97
CA ILE A 174 -33.12 7.68 -20.33
C ILE A 174 -32.78 6.56 -21.33
N CYS A 175 -31.71 5.82 -21.07
CA CYS A 175 -31.23 4.78 -21.98
C CYS A 175 -32.03 3.48 -21.90
N THR A 176 -32.61 3.16 -20.75
CA THR A 176 -33.34 1.90 -20.54
C THR A 176 -34.85 2.03 -20.73
N VAL A 177 -35.41 3.22 -20.49
CA VAL A 177 -36.86 3.47 -20.54
C VAL A 177 -37.20 4.42 -21.69
N HIS A 178 -36.63 5.64 -21.75
CA HIS A 178 -37.10 6.73 -22.65
C HIS A 178 -36.72 6.54 -24.13
N LEU A 179 -35.43 6.32 -24.41
CA LEU A 179 -34.89 6.23 -25.77
C LEU A 179 -35.22 4.92 -26.51
N PRO A 180 -35.09 3.71 -25.94
CA PRO A 180 -35.16 2.49 -26.72
C PRO A 180 -36.58 2.16 -27.18
N ASP A 181 -36.66 1.57 -28.37
CA ASP A 181 -37.77 0.71 -28.82
C ASP A 181 -37.47 -0.76 -28.48
N ILE A 182 -36.18 -1.10 -28.46
CA ILE A 182 -35.65 -2.42 -28.14
C ILE A 182 -34.57 -2.28 -27.07
N LEU A 183 -34.62 -3.12 -26.05
CA LEU A 183 -33.62 -3.21 -24.98
C LEU A 183 -32.91 -4.56 -25.04
N VAL A 184 -31.63 -4.55 -25.39
CA VAL A 184 -30.74 -5.71 -25.33
C VAL A 184 -30.10 -5.75 -23.94
N ASN A 185 -30.62 -6.63 -23.09
CA ASN A 185 -30.22 -6.74 -21.70
C ASN A 185 -29.12 -7.80 -21.55
N CYS A 186 -27.88 -7.35 -21.59
CA CYS A 186 -26.66 -8.15 -21.54
C CYS A 186 -26.30 -8.51 -20.09
N PHE A 187 -26.06 -9.79 -19.80
CA PHE A 187 -25.65 -10.24 -18.47
C PHE A 187 -24.71 -11.44 -18.53
N SER A 188 -23.83 -11.59 -17.54
CA SER A 188 -23.09 -12.83 -17.33
C SER A 188 -23.91 -13.81 -16.49
N LEU A 189 -23.62 -15.10 -16.56
CA LEU A 189 -24.37 -16.15 -15.85
C LEU A 189 -24.12 -16.23 -14.33
N SER A 190 -23.64 -15.14 -13.71
CA SER A 190 -23.58 -15.05 -12.25
C SER A 190 -24.91 -14.62 -11.65
N THR A 191 -25.29 -15.15 -10.48
CA THR A 191 -26.55 -14.83 -9.79
C THR A 191 -26.80 -13.32 -9.69
N GLN A 192 -25.79 -12.55 -9.25
CA GLN A 192 -25.91 -11.09 -9.12
C GLN A 192 -26.15 -10.38 -10.46
N ALA A 193 -25.55 -10.85 -11.54
CA ALA A 193 -25.74 -10.24 -12.86
C ALA A 193 -27.12 -10.58 -13.43
N ILE A 194 -27.57 -11.83 -13.30
CA ILE A 194 -28.91 -12.28 -13.69
C ILE A 194 -29.98 -11.48 -12.93
N ASP A 195 -29.90 -11.47 -11.60
CA ASP A 195 -30.90 -10.79 -10.77
C ASP A 195 -30.93 -9.28 -11.00
N GLY A 196 -29.76 -8.64 -11.10
CA GLY A 196 -29.67 -7.21 -11.34
C GLY A 196 -30.22 -6.81 -12.71
N ALA A 197 -29.89 -7.58 -13.76
CA ALA A 197 -30.41 -7.34 -15.10
C ALA A 197 -31.93 -7.63 -15.19
N ALA A 198 -32.43 -8.69 -14.53
CA ALA A 198 -33.85 -9.02 -14.48
C ALA A 198 -34.68 -7.97 -13.70
N ALA A 199 -34.10 -7.39 -12.65
CA ALA A 199 -34.72 -6.30 -11.90
C ALA A 199 -34.90 -5.05 -12.77
N VAL A 200 -33.89 -4.70 -13.58
CA VAL A 200 -33.97 -3.57 -14.53
C VAL A 200 -35.00 -3.84 -15.61
N ALA A 201 -35.00 -5.02 -16.23
CA ALA A 201 -36.04 -5.42 -17.19
C ALA A 201 -37.45 -5.30 -16.58
N GLY A 202 -37.62 -5.71 -15.32
CA GLY A 202 -38.87 -5.56 -14.58
C GLY A 202 -39.27 -4.10 -14.36
N SER A 203 -38.30 -3.21 -14.11
CA SER A 203 -38.54 -1.77 -13.99
C SER A 203 -38.99 -1.15 -15.31
N VAL A 204 -38.28 -1.47 -16.41
CA VAL A 204 -38.59 -1.00 -17.76
C VAL A 204 -39.99 -1.44 -18.16
N HIS A 205 -40.32 -2.72 -17.95
CA HIS A 205 -41.63 -3.28 -18.29
C HIS A 205 -42.78 -2.56 -17.57
N ARG A 206 -42.64 -2.26 -16.26
CA ARG A 206 -43.66 -1.52 -15.48
C ARG A 206 -43.83 -0.07 -15.91
N GLN A 207 -42.74 0.62 -16.25
CA GLN A 207 -42.79 2.05 -16.63
C GLN A 207 -43.33 2.27 -18.06
N ARG A 208 -43.36 1.21 -18.88
CA ARG A 208 -43.72 1.25 -20.31
C ARG A 208 -44.95 0.41 -20.66
N GLU A 209 -45.85 0.17 -19.71
CA GLU A 209 -47.06 -0.66 -19.91
C GLU A 209 -47.89 -0.31 -21.17
N ASN A 210 -47.91 0.97 -21.59
CA ASN A 210 -48.65 1.45 -22.79
C ASN A 210 -47.83 1.50 -24.10
N ARG A 211 -46.50 1.32 -24.05
CA ARG A 211 -45.57 1.33 -25.19
C ARG A 211 -44.56 0.21 -24.97
N GLN A 212 -44.92 -1.02 -25.32
CA GLN A 212 -44.12 -2.20 -25.00
C GLN A 212 -42.73 -2.14 -25.66
N VAL A 213 -41.70 -1.82 -24.87
CA VAL A 213 -40.29 -1.99 -25.26
C VAL A 213 -40.01 -3.47 -25.37
N ARG A 214 -39.44 -3.91 -26.49
CA ARG A 214 -39.05 -5.31 -26.69
C ARG A 214 -37.76 -5.59 -25.93
N ILE A 215 -37.79 -6.50 -24.97
CA ILE A 215 -36.63 -6.82 -24.12
C ILE A 215 -36.02 -8.15 -24.55
N PHE A 216 -34.78 -8.12 -24.99
CA PHE A 216 -34.00 -9.30 -25.37
C PHE A 216 -32.91 -9.56 -24.32
N PRO A 217 -33.10 -10.51 -23.39
CA PRO A 217 -32.06 -10.94 -22.46
C PRO A 217 -30.98 -11.73 -23.21
N VAL A 218 -29.72 -11.34 -23.08
CA VAL A 218 -28.60 -11.96 -23.80
C VAL A 218 -27.53 -12.40 -22.79
N PRO A 219 -27.32 -13.73 -22.62
CA PRO A 219 -26.20 -14.26 -21.86
C PRO A 219 -24.88 -13.98 -22.59
N MET A 220 -24.00 -13.25 -21.93
CA MET A 220 -22.72 -12.82 -22.46
C MET A 220 -21.56 -13.55 -21.78
N ARG A 221 -20.49 -13.77 -22.54
CA ARG A 221 -19.24 -14.41 -22.07
C ARG A 221 -19.52 -15.78 -21.45
N VAL A 222 -20.35 -16.58 -22.11
CA VAL A 222 -20.68 -17.94 -21.68
C VAL A 222 -19.46 -18.84 -21.82
N GLU A 223 -19.07 -19.51 -20.74
CA GLU A 223 -17.93 -20.43 -20.67
C GLU A 223 -18.46 -21.83 -20.34
N ASP A 224 -17.91 -22.84 -21.00
CA ASP A 224 -18.45 -24.20 -21.05
C ASP A 224 -17.60 -25.24 -20.30
N GLY A 225 -16.62 -24.81 -19.51
CA GLY A 225 -15.75 -25.71 -18.74
C GLY A 225 -16.45 -26.44 -17.58
N GLU A 226 -17.55 -25.89 -17.04
CA GLU A 226 -18.29 -26.46 -15.90
C GLU A 226 -19.78 -26.66 -16.27
N GLN A 227 -20.06 -27.74 -17.00
CA GLN A 227 -21.37 -27.98 -17.63
C GLN A 227 -22.54 -27.96 -16.64
N ASP A 228 -22.43 -28.62 -15.49
CA ASP A 228 -23.52 -28.69 -14.49
C ASP A 228 -23.89 -27.30 -13.94
N LYS A 229 -22.88 -26.43 -13.72
CA LYS A 229 -23.10 -25.06 -13.25
C LYS A 229 -23.65 -24.18 -14.37
N LEU A 230 -23.19 -24.40 -15.59
CA LEU A 230 -23.68 -23.69 -16.77
C LEU A 230 -25.17 -23.97 -16.97
N ASP A 231 -25.58 -25.24 -16.94
CA ASP A 231 -26.97 -25.65 -17.13
C ASP A 231 -27.87 -25.14 -15.98
N ALA A 232 -27.41 -25.24 -14.73
CA ALA A 232 -28.12 -24.63 -13.59
C ALA A 232 -28.28 -23.10 -13.72
N SER A 233 -27.27 -22.41 -14.26
CA SER A 233 -27.31 -20.96 -14.47
C SER A 233 -28.21 -20.57 -15.64
N ARG A 234 -28.30 -21.40 -16.68
CA ARG A 234 -29.24 -21.25 -17.80
C ARG A 234 -30.68 -21.36 -17.31
N ASP A 235 -30.99 -22.39 -16.52
CA ASP A 235 -32.31 -22.58 -15.94
C ASP A 235 -32.72 -21.39 -15.07
N PHE A 236 -31.79 -20.91 -14.24
CA PHE A 236 -32.01 -19.72 -13.41
C PHE A 236 -32.26 -18.45 -14.24
N ALA A 237 -31.51 -18.24 -15.33
CA ALA A 237 -31.74 -17.11 -16.23
C ALA A 237 -33.12 -17.21 -16.91
N ARG A 238 -33.49 -18.40 -17.40
CA ARG A 238 -34.80 -18.67 -18.02
C ARG A 238 -35.94 -18.35 -17.06
N GLU A 239 -35.85 -18.78 -15.80
CA GLU A 239 -36.83 -18.49 -14.76
C GLU A 239 -37.00 -16.98 -14.54
N ARG A 240 -35.89 -16.23 -14.45
CA ARG A 240 -35.94 -14.78 -14.14
C ARG A 240 -36.39 -13.91 -15.31
N PHE A 241 -36.07 -14.31 -16.53
CA PHE A 241 -36.32 -13.49 -17.72
C PHE A 241 -37.51 -13.95 -18.58
N GLY A 242 -37.99 -15.18 -18.43
CA GLY A 242 -38.99 -15.77 -19.33
C GLY A 242 -40.24 -14.91 -19.57
N ARG A 243 -40.71 -14.21 -18.54
CA ARG A 243 -41.87 -13.29 -18.63
C ARG A 243 -41.69 -12.11 -19.60
N PHE A 244 -40.46 -11.75 -19.96
CA PHE A 244 -40.17 -10.60 -20.83
C PHE A 244 -40.09 -10.99 -22.31
N LEU A 245 -40.06 -12.28 -22.63
CA LEU A 245 -39.94 -12.82 -24.00
C LEU A 245 -41.29 -13.04 -24.69
N PHE A 246 -42.38 -12.42 -24.21
CA PHE A 246 -43.74 -12.59 -24.76
C PHE A 246 -43.89 -12.20 -26.24
N HIS A 247 -42.96 -11.40 -26.77
CA HIS A 247 -42.94 -10.95 -28.17
C HIS A 247 -42.10 -11.86 -29.08
N VAL A 248 -41.42 -12.86 -28.50
CA VAL A 248 -40.64 -13.86 -29.23
C VAL A 248 -41.51 -15.09 -29.46
N SER A 249 -41.60 -15.52 -30.72
CA SER A 249 -42.49 -16.62 -31.13
C SER A 249 -42.09 -17.98 -30.57
N ASP A 250 -40.79 -18.24 -30.43
CA ASP A 250 -40.25 -19.48 -29.85
C ASP A 250 -39.17 -19.15 -28.79
N PRO A 251 -39.57 -18.98 -27.52
CA PRO A 251 -38.64 -18.64 -26.44
C PRO A 251 -37.59 -19.73 -26.16
N GLU A 252 -37.91 -21.01 -26.37
CA GLU A 252 -36.96 -22.10 -26.13
C GLU A 252 -35.85 -22.09 -27.18
N ARG A 253 -36.21 -21.90 -28.45
CA ARG A 253 -35.24 -21.71 -29.52
C ARG A 253 -34.38 -20.48 -29.29
N TYR A 254 -34.98 -19.36 -28.86
CA TYR A 254 -34.26 -18.14 -28.54
C TYR A 254 -33.14 -18.38 -27.51
N TRP A 255 -33.45 -19.04 -26.39
CA TRP A 255 -32.45 -19.33 -25.37
C TRP A 255 -31.29 -20.20 -25.85
N GLY A 256 -31.54 -21.11 -26.78
CA GLY A 256 -30.48 -21.94 -27.38
C GLY A 256 -29.59 -21.20 -28.38
N GLU A 257 -30.04 -20.06 -28.92
CA GLU A 257 -29.38 -19.37 -30.02
C GLU A 257 -28.61 -18.10 -29.59
N VAL A 258 -29.07 -17.35 -28.57
CA VAL A 258 -28.54 -15.99 -28.31
C VAL A 258 -27.33 -15.91 -27.37
N GLU A 259 -26.80 -17.04 -26.89
CA GLU A 259 -25.62 -17.03 -26.03
C GLU A 259 -24.37 -16.56 -26.78
N VAL A 260 -23.68 -15.55 -26.22
CA VAL A 260 -22.40 -15.08 -26.76
C VAL A 260 -21.26 -15.79 -26.01
N PRO A 261 -20.47 -16.64 -26.69
CA PRO A 261 -19.42 -17.42 -26.03
C PRO A 261 -18.27 -16.54 -25.56
N TYR A 262 -17.64 -16.91 -24.45
CA TYR A 262 -16.38 -16.31 -24.04
C TYR A 262 -15.25 -16.86 -24.91
N LYS A 263 -14.54 -15.96 -25.60
CA LYS A 263 -13.34 -16.30 -26.38
C LYS A 263 -12.18 -15.44 -25.87
N SER A 264 -11.15 -16.09 -25.35
CA SER A 264 -9.94 -15.43 -24.84
C SER A 264 -9.26 -14.53 -25.88
N PHE A 265 -9.44 -14.83 -27.17
CA PHE A 265 -8.97 -13.99 -28.29
C PHE A 265 -9.41 -12.53 -28.16
N TYR A 266 -10.65 -12.25 -27.75
CA TYR A 266 -11.16 -10.89 -27.61
C TYR A 266 -10.89 -10.26 -26.23
N ALA A 267 -10.19 -10.95 -25.32
CA ALA A 267 -9.99 -10.47 -23.95
C ALA A 267 -8.95 -9.34 -23.85
N TYR A 268 -8.13 -9.15 -24.88
CA TYR A 268 -6.97 -8.25 -24.83
C TYR A 268 -7.14 -6.98 -25.68
N GLU A 269 -8.05 -7.00 -26.65
CA GLU A 269 -8.18 -5.98 -27.70
C GLU A 269 -9.63 -5.82 -28.16
N GLU A 270 -10.01 -4.59 -28.48
CA GLU A 270 -11.33 -4.21 -28.98
C GLU A 270 -11.47 -4.51 -30.48
N ILE A 271 -11.57 -5.79 -30.81
CA ILE A 271 -11.69 -6.30 -32.18
C ILE A 271 -13.16 -6.53 -32.54
N LEU A 272 -13.60 -6.08 -33.72
CA LEU A 272 -14.88 -6.51 -34.27
C LEU A 272 -14.77 -7.98 -34.72
N ALA A 273 -15.73 -8.80 -34.30
CA ALA A 273 -15.83 -10.21 -34.62
C ALA A 273 -15.93 -10.48 -36.12
N THR A 274 -16.42 -9.53 -36.93
CA THR A 274 -16.35 -9.62 -38.39
C THR A 274 -14.91 -9.77 -38.91
N PHE A 275 -13.94 -9.17 -38.21
CA PHE A 275 -12.51 -9.32 -38.52
C PHE A 275 -11.83 -10.39 -37.68
N GLY A 276 -12.31 -10.67 -36.46
CA GLY A 276 -11.72 -11.67 -35.57
C GLY A 276 -12.07 -13.11 -35.97
N ASP A 277 -13.35 -13.39 -36.17
CA ASP A 277 -13.87 -14.71 -36.49
C ASP A 277 -13.87 -14.96 -38.01
N ARG A 278 -13.89 -16.22 -38.41
CA ARG A 278 -14.20 -16.56 -39.80
C ARG A 278 -15.73 -16.62 -39.97
N PRO A 279 -16.27 -16.10 -41.09
CA PRO A 279 -17.69 -16.26 -41.40
C PRO A 279 -18.10 -17.73 -41.36
N GLN A 280 -19.37 -17.99 -41.03
CA GLN A 280 -19.99 -19.33 -41.03
C GLN A 280 -19.39 -20.33 -40.02
N GLN A 281 -18.50 -19.89 -39.12
CA GLN A 281 -18.06 -20.73 -38.00
C GLN A 281 -19.11 -20.74 -36.89
N GLU A 282 -19.66 -21.93 -36.65
CA GLU A 282 -20.47 -22.22 -35.49
C GLU A 282 -19.64 -22.02 -34.20
N ASN A 283 -20.29 -21.58 -33.11
CA ASN A 283 -19.66 -21.26 -31.82
C ASN A 283 -18.62 -20.12 -31.84
N SER A 284 -18.86 -19.10 -32.66
CA SER A 284 -18.08 -17.85 -32.73
C SER A 284 -18.88 -16.65 -32.16
N VAL A 285 -18.19 -15.55 -31.85
CA VAL A 285 -18.85 -14.31 -31.40
C VAL A 285 -19.63 -13.70 -32.56
N LEU A 286 -19.11 -13.78 -33.78
CA LEU A 286 -19.78 -13.35 -35.00
C LEU A 286 -21.11 -14.09 -35.20
N ALA A 287 -21.10 -15.43 -35.20
CA ALA A 287 -22.32 -16.21 -35.40
C ALA A 287 -23.37 -15.97 -34.30
N ALA A 288 -22.94 -15.79 -33.04
CA ALA A 288 -23.86 -15.41 -31.96
C ALA A 288 -24.47 -14.02 -32.20
N THR A 289 -23.67 -13.06 -32.66
CA THR A 289 -24.15 -11.71 -32.95
C THR A 289 -25.06 -11.68 -34.18
N GLU A 290 -24.82 -12.48 -35.21
CA GLU A 290 -25.72 -12.63 -36.36
C GLU A 290 -27.11 -13.12 -35.93
N ARG A 291 -27.18 -14.10 -35.02
CA ARG A 291 -28.45 -14.57 -34.45
C ARG A 291 -29.16 -13.49 -33.65
N ILE A 292 -28.42 -12.76 -32.80
CA ILE A 292 -28.97 -11.60 -32.07
C ILE A 292 -29.52 -10.57 -33.05
N VAL A 293 -28.78 -10.18 -34.08
CA VAL A 293 -29.22 -9.24 -35.12
C VAL A 293 -30.44 -9.77 -35.87
N GLY A 294 -30.53 -11.08 -36.12
CA GLY A 294 -31.71 -11.74 -36.66
C GLY A 294 -32.97 -11.46 -35.84
N TYR A 295 -32.89 -11.58 -34.52
CA TYR A 295 -34.01 -11.25 -33.63
C TYR A 295 -34.28 -9.73 -33.58
N LEU A 296 -33.24 -8.89 -33.53
CA LEU A 296 -33.39 -7.43 -33.44
C LEU A 296 -33.95 -6.79 -34.72
N SER A 297 -33.71 -7.42 -35.86
CA SER A 297 -34.16 -6.97 -37.18
C SER A 297 -35.41 -7.70 -37.67
N ASP A 298 -36.06 -8.50 -36.82
CA ASP A 298 -37.23 -9.30 -37.17
C ASP A 298 -37.00 -10.19 -38.42
N GLY A 299 -35.79 -10.73 -38.54
CA GLY A 299 -35.36 -11.60 -39.64
C GLY A 299 -34.95 -10.86 -40.92
N GLN A 300 -34.95 -9.52 -40.94
CA GLN A 300 -34.48 -8.75 -42.10
C GLN A 300 -32.99 -8.98 -42.39
N VAL A 301 -32.18 -9.15 -41.34
CA VAL A 301 -30.75 -9.41 -41.43
C VAL A 301 -30.42 -10.65 -40.63
N THR A 302 -30.03 -11.73 -41.31
CA THR A 302 -29.75 -13.03 -40.68
C THR A 302 -28.26 -13.40 -40.66
N ALA A 303 -27.45 -12.72 -41.48
CA ALA A 303 -26.01 -12.92 -41.57
C ALA A 303 -25.32 -11.68 -42.14
N LEU A 304 -23.99 -11.65 -42.07
CA LEU A 304 -23.14 -10.68 -42.75
C LEU A 304 -23.29 -10.83 -44.29
N SER A 305 -23.67 -9.77 -45.01
CA SER A 305 -23.97 -9.86 -46.46
C SER A 305 -22.73 -9.81 -47.36
N SER A 306 -21.71 -9.04 -47.00
CA SER A 306 -20.46 -8.92 -47.76
C SER A 306 -19.29 -9.42 -46.91
N SER A 307 -18.97 -10.71 -47.02
CA SER A 307 -17.76 -11.24 -46.41
C SER A 307 -16.55 -10.78 -47.22
N LEU A 308 -15.67 -10.02 -46.59
CA LEU A 308 -14.33 -9.74 -47.11
C LEU A 308 -13.62 -11.05 -47.48
N SER A 309 -12.76 -11.03 -48.49
CA SER A 309 -11.88 -12.16 -48.73
C SER A 309 -11.05 -12.44 -47.47
N GLU A 310 -10.67 -13.70 -47.23
CA GLU A 310 -9.87 -14.06 -46.05
C GLU A 310 -8.54 -13.26 -45.97
N SER A 311 -7.99 -12.87 -47.13
CA SER A 311 -6.85 -11.95 -47.23
C SER A 311 -7.17 -10.57 -46.70
N GLU A 312 -8.26 -9.94 -47.16
CA GLU A 312 -8.67 -8.60 -46.74
C GLU A 312 -9.06 -8.58 -45.25
N ARG A 313 -9.80 -9.61 -44.80
CA ARG A 313 -10.16 -9.77 -43.38
C ARG A 313 -8.93 -9.79 -42.49
N ARG A 314 -7.90 -10.57 -42.86
CA ARG A 314 -6.64 -10.62 -42.11
C ARG A 314 -5.89 -9.29 -42.12
N VAL A 315 -5.87 -8.59 -43.25
CA VAL A 315 -5.26 -7.25 -43.33
C VAL A 315 -5.93 -6.31 -42.33
N TRP A 316 -7.26 -6.26 -42.30
CA TRP A 316 -7.99 -5.46 -41.32
C TRP A 316 -7.76 -5.92 -39.88
N LEU A 317 -7.76 -7.22 -39.63
CA LEU A 317 -7.49 -7.77 -38.30
C LEU A 317 -6.14 -7.31 -37.74
N THR A 318 -5.08 -7.23 -38.56
CA THR A 318 -3.76 -6.74 -38.09
C THR A 318 -3.75 -5.26 -37.71
N ARG A 319 -4.73 -4.48 -38.16
CA ARG A 319 -4.87 -3.07 -37.76
C ARG A 319 -5.52 -2.93 -36.38
N PHE A 320 -6.38 -3.87 -36.01
CA PHE A 320 -6.96 -3.96 -34.68
C PHE A 320 -5.97 -4.45 -33.63
N GLN A 321 -5.09 -5.37 -34.04
CA GLN A 321 -4.14 -5.97 -33.13
C GLN A 321 -3.08 -4.97 -32.70
N ARG A 322 -2.89 -4.85 -31.39
CA ARG A 322 -1.73 -4.21 -30.78
C ARG A 322 -0.54 -5.00 -31.28
N ASN A 323 0.12 -4.40 -32.24
CA ASN A 323 1.40 -4.90 -32.64
C ASN A 323 2.32 -4.65 -31.45
N GLY A 324 2.73 -5.72 -30.76
CA GLY A 324 4.00 -5.69 -30.02
C GLY A 324 5.05 -5.09 -30.95
N PRO A 325 6.08 -4.38 -30.44
CA PRO A 325 7.01 -3.58 -31.24
C PRO A 325 7.32 -4.28 -32.57
N LYS A 326 6.79 -3.75 -33.68
CA LYS A 326 6.79 -4.43 -34.98
C LYS A 326 8.24 -4.64 -35.40
N LEU A 327 8.68 -5.89 -35.40
CA LEU A 327 9.68 -6.31 -36.36
C LEU A 327 8.98 -7.01 -37.51
N SER A 328 9.28 -6.55 -38.72
CA SER A 328 8.78 -7.16 -39.93
C SER A 328 9.28 -8.62 -40.02
N ARG A 329 8.36 -9.51 -40.40
CA ARG A 329 8.50 -10.97 -40.36
C ARG A 329 9.16 -11.55 -41.62
N THR A 330 9.75 -10.70 -42.46
CA THR A 330 10.48 -11.11 -43.67
C THR A 330 11.99 -11.15 -43.43
N GLU A 331 12.46 -10.62 -42.30
CA GLU A 331 13.89 -10.43 -42.03
C GLU A 331 14.46 -11.39 -40.96
N LEU A 332 13.59 -12.25 -40.42
CA LEU A 332 13.77 -13.01 -39.17
C LEU A 332 14.15 -14.48 -39.38
N ASP A 333 15.15 -14.75 -40.22
CA ASP A 333 15.73 -16.11 -40.36
C ASP A 333 16.85 -16.38 -39.33
N VAL A 334 16.80 -15.69 -38.20
CA VAL A 334 17.69 -15.92 -37.06
C VAL A 334 16.90 -15.77 -35.76
N ARG A 335 15.89 -16.60 -35.53
CA ARG A 335 15.40 -16.79 -34.16
C ARG A 335 16.46 -17.56 -33.39
N LEU A 336 17.02 -16.93 -32.37
CA LEU A 336 17.93 -17.54 -31.40
C LEU A 336 17.16 -18.65 -30.68
N PRO A 337 17.53 -19.94 -30.79
CA PRO A 337 16.84 -21.00 -30.09
C PRO A 337 17.12 -20.91 -28.58
N GLY A 338 16.08 -20.73 -27.77
CA GLY A 338 16.15 -20.68 -26.30
C GLY A 338 15.43 -19.46 -25.72
N PRO A 339 15.40 -19.28 -24.37
CA PRO A 339 14.82 -18.07 -23.78
C PRO A 339 15.63 -16.82 -24.22
N PRO A 340 15.11 -15.59 -24.06
CA PRO A 340 15.74 -14.39 -24.63
C PRO A 340 17.11 -14.09 -23.98
N LEU A 341 18.20 -14.08 -24.75
CA LEU A 341 19.55 -13.77 -24.23
C LEU A 341 19.55 -12.36 -23.61
N LYS A 342 20.08 -12.22 -22.39
CA LYS A 342 20.26 -10.92 -21.75
C LYS A 342 21.43 -10.21 -22.41
N ILE A 343 21.15 -9.20 -23.22
CA ILE A 343 22.18 -8.44 -23.95
C ILE A 343 22.35 -7.09 -23.28
N PHE A 344 23.59 -6.66 -23.07
CA PHE A 344 23.90 -5.31 -22.61
C PHE A 344 24.50 -4.50 -23.76
N ILE A 345 23.87 -3.38 -24.14
CA ILE A 345 24.32 -2.49 -25.21
C ILE A 345 25.01 -1.29 -24.57
N SER A 346 26.33 -1.18 -24.76
CA SER A 346 27.12 -0.03 -24.32
C SER A 346 27.40 0.89 -25.51
N TYR A 347 27.22 2.19 -25.32
CA TYR A 347 27.41 3.21 -26.36
C TYR A 347 27.77 4.57 -25.76
N ALA A 348 28.16 5.52 -26.62
CA ALA A 348 28.42 6.90 -26.23
C ALA A 348 27.45 7.87 -26.92
N HIS A 349 27.06 8.94 -26.23
CA HIS A 349 26.19 9.96 -26.79
C HIS A 349 26.98 10.96 -27.63
N ASP A 350 27.40 10.55 -28.83
CA ASP A 350 28.09 11.42 -29.77
C ASP A 350 27.18 12.50 -30.36
N SER A 351 25.95 12.13 -30.73
CA SER A 351 24.94 13.02 -31.31
C SER A 351 23.53 12.51 -31.03
N HIS A 352 22.51 13.37 -31.20
CA HIS A 352 21.10 12.95 -31.13
C HIS A 352 20.78 11.88 -32.18
N GLU A 353 21.38 12.00 -33.37
CA GLU A 353 21.28 11.00 -34.45
C GLU A 353 21.86 9.65 -34.02
N HIS A 354 23.07 9.60 -33.47
CA HIS A 354 23.68 8.35 -32.97
C HIS A 354 22.89 7.73 -31.81
N PHE A 355 22.31 8.56 -30.93
CA PHE A 355 21.43 8.07 -29.87
C PHE A 355 20.15 7.44 -30.42
N GLU A 356 19.49 8.10 -31.37
CA GLU A 356 18.32 7.55 -32.04
C GLU A 356 18.67 6.25 -32.77
N GLU A 357 19.84 6.16 -33.41
CA GLU A 357 20.35 4.93 -34.03
C GLU A 357 20.55 3.78 -33.02
N VAL A 358 21.15 4.05 -31.87
CA VAL A 358 21.33 3.06 -30.78
C VAL A 358 19.97 2.66 -30.19
N ARG A 359 19.03 3.60 -30.05
CA ARG A 359 17.67 3.34 -29.56
C ARG A 359 16.88 2.47 -30.53
N GLU A 360 16.99 2.73 -31.83
CA GLU A 360 16.40 1.86 -32.86
C GLU A 360 17.06 0.48 -32.88
N LEU A 361 18.39 0.38 -32.77
CA LEU A 361 19.08 -0.90 -32.61
C LEU A 361 18.55 -1.69 -31.39
N TRP A 362 18.32 -1.01 -30.26
CA TRP A 362 17.73 -1.61 -29.06
C TRP A 362 16.33 -2.16 -29.30
N PHE A 363 15.45 -1.38 -29.95
CA PHE A 363 14.12 -1.85 -30.34
C PHE A 363 14.20 -3.06 -31.27
N LEU A 364 15.10 -3.03 -32.26
CA LEU A 364 15.28 -4.11 -33.22
C LEU A 364 15.81 -5.39 -32.56
N LEU A 365 16.77 -5.31 -31.63
CA LEU A 365 17.27 -6.47 -30.89
C LEU A 365 16.19 -7.08 -29.99
N ARG A 366 15.44 -6.24 -29.27
CA ARG A 366 14.38 -6.67 -28.35
C ARG A 366 13.28 -7.41 -29.07
N ALA A 367 12.83 -6.86 -30.18
CA ALA A 367 11.76 -7.49 -30.92
C ALA A 367 12.23 -8.81 -31.59
N ASN A 368 13.54 -9.00 -31.82
CA ASN A 368 14.12 -10.24 -32.35
C ASN A 368 14.30 -11.32 -31.26
N GLY A 369 13.73 -11.11 -30.08
CA GLY A 369 13.69 -12.10 -29.00
C GLY A 369 14.90 -12.06 -28.08
N THR A 370 15.56 -10.91 -27.92
CA THR A 370 16.64 -10.71 -26.93
C THR A 370 16.14 -9.85 -25.77
N ASP A 371 16.67 -10.06 -24.56
CA ASP A 371 16.49 -9.16 -23.42
C ASP A 371 17.61 -8.12 -23.42
N ALA A 372 17.62 -7.27 -24.46
CA ALA A 372 18.58 -6.19 -24.60
C ALA A 372 18.28 -5.03 -23.63
N GLN A 373 19.33 -4.55 -22.96
CA GLN A 373 19.33 -3.43 -22.02
C GLN A 373 20.31 -2.38 -22.55
N LEU A 374 19.92 -1.10 -22.53
CA LEU A 374 20.81 0.01 -22.87
C LEU A 374 21.61 0.42 -21.63
N GLY A 375 22.89 0.70 -21.83
CA GLY A 375 23.68 1.52 -20.92
C GLY A 375 23.06 2.91 -20.72
N SER A 376 23.27 3.52 -19.55
CA SER A 376 22.53 4.72 -19.15
C SER A 376 23.03 5.99 -19.86
N PRO A 377 22.15 6.77 -20.52
CA PRO A 377 22.41 8.17 -20.90
C PRO A 377 22.53 9.05 -19.65
N ASP A 378 23.67 9.67 -19.40
CA ASP A 378 23.76 10.71 -18.36
C ASP A 378 23.39 12.11 -18.86
N ASN A 379 22.54 12.26 -19.89
CA ASN A 379 22.24 13.58 -20.45
C ASN A 379 20.78 13.99 -20.61
N GLU A 380 19.81 13.25 -20.04
CA GLU A 380 18.46 13.79 -19.82
C GLU A 380 18.16 13.87 -18.31
N ARG A 381 17.92 15.09 -17.81
CA ARG A 381 17.77 15.48 -16.40
C ARG A 381 16.54 14.88 -15.66
N ARG A 382 16.10 13.67 -16.00
CA ARG A 382 14.95 13.00 -15.38
C ARG A 382 15.15 11.51 -15.04
N TRP A 383 16.33 10.93 -15.28
CA TRP A 383 16.61 9.55 -14.88
C TRP A 383 17.69 9.49 -13.79
N ASN A 384 17.33 9.10 -12.56
CA ASN A 384 18.23 8.90 -11.41
C ASN A 384 18.49 7.39 -11.18
N GLY A 385 18.80 6.64 -12.23
CA GLY A 385 19.19 5.23 -12.12
C GLY A 385 20.69 5.09 -11.81
N PRO A 386 21.13 4.03 -11.11
CA PRO A 386 22.55 3.81 -10.87
C PRO A 386 23.29 3.52 -12.19
N VAL A 387 24.52 4.05 -12.32
CA VAL A 387 25.49 3.64 -13.36
C VAL A 387 25.58 2.12 -13.36
N PRO A 388 25.57 1.45 -14.53
CA PRO A 388 25.56 -0.01 -14.60
C PRO A 388 26.66 -0.60 -13.73
N THR A 389 26.26 -1.46 -12.78
CA THR A 389 27.22 -2.12 -11.91
C THR A 389 27.93 -3.23 -12.71
N ALA A 390 29.17 -3.56 -12.35
CA ALA A 390 29.86 -4.71 -12.95
C ALA A 390 29.04 -6.03 -12.83
N THR A 391 28.07 -6.10 -11.92
CA THR A 391 27.06 -7.17 -11.82
C THR A 391 26.15 -7.27 -13.05
N GLU A 392 25.79 -6.15 -13.68
CA GLU A 392 24.94 -6.16 -14.89
C GLU A 392 25.73 -6.64 -16.12
N ILE A 393 26.96 -6.16 -16.28
CA ILE A 393 27.93 -6.64 -17.29
C ILE A 393 28.23 -8.14 -17.09
N ARG A 394 28.37 -8.60 -15.84
CA ARG A 394 28.62 -10.01 -15.50
C ARG A 394 27.41 -10.93 -15.61
N THR A 395 26.19 -10.39 -15.47
CA THR A 395 24.95 -11.17 -15.60
C THR A 395 24.36 -11.14 -17.00
N ALA A 396 24.88 -10.30 -17.90
CA ALA A 396 24.55 -10.33 -19.31
C ALA A 396 25.10 -11.61 -19.95
N ASP A 397 24.28 -12.24 -20.79
CA ASP A 397 24.71 -13.35 -21.63
C ASP A 397 25.67 -12.87 -22.74
N LEU A 398 25.53 -11.62 -23.20
CA LEU A 398 26.30 -11.00 -24.28
C LEU A 398 26.39 -9.47 -24.14
N ILE A 399 27.49 -8.86 -24.60
CA ILE A 399 27.69 -7.41 -24.64
C ILE A 399 27.81 -6.92 -26.09
N ILE A 400 27.10 -5.87 -26.44
CA ILE A 400 27.21 -5.15 -27.72
C ILE A 400 27.84 -3.79 -27.46
N VAL A 401 28.86 -3.44 -28.23
CA VAL A 401 29.54 -2.14 -28.16
C VAL A 401 29.19 -1.35 -29.43
N ALA A 402 28.39 -0.30 -29.31
CA ALA A 402 28.12 0.60 -30.42
C ALA A 402 29.31 1.54 -30.61
N VAL A 403 29.95 1.42 -31.77
CA VAL A 403 31.20 2.10 -32.11
C VAL A 403 30.90 3.53 -32.52
N SER A 404 31.71 4.45 -32.04
CA SER A 404 31.67 5.88 -32.38
C SER A 404 33.01 6.57 -32.06
N PRO A 405 33.27 7.78 -32.59
CA PRO A 405 34.47 8.54 -32.28
C PRO A 405 34.65 8.81 -30.78
N LEU A 406 33.58 9.17 -30.06
CA LEU A 406 33.64 9.44 -28.62
C LEU A 406 33.80 8.16 -27.81
N TYR A 407 33.19 7.04 -28.23
CA TYR A 407 33.37 5.74 -27.56
C TYR A 407 34.84 5.30 -27.62
N ARG A 408 35.49 5.41 -28.79
CA ARG A 408 36.91 5.08 -28.95
C ARG A 408 37.81 5.95 -28.08
N ARG A 409 37.64 7.28 -28.12
CA ARG A 409 38.42 8.20 -27.28
C ARG A 409 38.25 7.91 -25.79
N SER A 410 37.05 7.52 -25.37
CA SER A 410 36.74 7.20 -23.97
C SER A 410 37.48 5.97 -23.44
N THR A 411 37.91 5.07 -24.34
CA THR A 411 38.71 3.88 -23.99
C THR A 411 40.21 4.19 -23.86
N GLY A 412 40.67 5.38 -24.26
CA GLY A 412 42.04 5.86 -24.07
C GLY A 412 43.06 5.48 -25.15
N ASP A 413 42.62 4.96 -26.30
CA ASP A 413 43.50 4.42 -27.34
C ASP A 413 44.32 5.46 -28.12
N ASP A 414 43.89 6.73 -28.16
CA ASP A 414 44.53 7.77 -28.98
C ASP A 414 45.54 8.63 -28.20
N GLY A 415 45.91 8.22 -26.97
CA GLY A 415 46.85 8.95 -26.11
C GLY A 415 46.33 10.29 -25.57
N GLN A 416 45.11 10.70 -25.92
CA GLN A 416 44.39 11.84 -25.33
C GLN A 416 43.15 11.33 -24.59
N THR A 417 43.19 11.35 -23.26
CA THR A 417 42.01 11.16 -22.42
C THR A 417 41.22 12.47 -22.41
N SER A 418 40.12 12.54 -23.16
CA SER A 418 39.13 13.62 -22.98
C SER A 418 38.51 13.47 -21.59
N GLY A 419 38.65 14.50 -20.75
CA GLY A 419 38.08 14.58 -19.40
C GLY A 419 36.57 14.76 -19.38
N ASP A 420 35.86 14.00 -20.21
CA ASP A 420 34.39 14.00 -20.26
C ASP A 420 33.89 12.89 -19.33
N GLU A 421 33.28 13.28 -18.21
CA GLU A 421 32.75 12.40 -17.16
C GLU A 421 31.29 11.98 -17.46
N SER A 422 30.89 11.91 -18.74
CA SER A 422 29.58 11.37 -19.12
C SER A 422 29.53 9.84 -18.92
N GLY A 423 28.38 9.31 -18.46
CA GLY A 423 28.19 7.89 -18.11
C GLY A 423 28.64 6.88 -19.18
N ALA A 424 28.58 7.27 -20.46
CA ALA A 424 29.09 6.51 -21.59
C ALA A 424 30.59 6.14 -21.51
N GLY A 425 31.43 7.09 -21.06
CA GLY A 425 32.87 6.86 -20.94
C GLY A 425 33.23 5.92 -19.78
N VAL A 426 32.35 5.79 -18.78
CA VAL A 426 32.52 4.88 -17.65
C VAL A 426 32.28 3.43 -18.08
N GLU A 427 31.24 3.17 -18.87
CA GLU A 427 30.95 1.82 -19.37
C GLU A 427 32.04 1.30 -20.31
N ALA A 428 32.52 2.15 -21.23
CA ALA A 428 33.59 1.80 -22.16
C ALA A 428 34.89 1.40 -21.42
N ARG A 429 35.23 2.12 -20.34
CA ARG A 429 36.38 1.80 -19.47
C ARG A 429 36.13 0.53 -18.65
N LEU A 430 34.94 0.35 -18.07
CA LEU A 430 34.58 -0.84 -17.29
C LEU A 430 34.65 -2.13 -18.14
N ILE A 431 34.14 -2.09 -19.38
CA ILE A 431 34.21 -3.24 -20.29
C ILE A 431 35.68 -3.55 -20.65
N ARG A 432 36.48 -2.53 -20.96
CA ARG A 432 37.93 -2.68 -21.21
C ARG A 432 38.65 -3.29 -20.01
N ASP A 433 38.37 -2.80 -18.80
CA ASP A 433 39.02 -3.24 -17.57
C ASP A 433 38.62 -4.68 -17.19
N GLU A 434 37.35 -5.07 -17.36
CA GLU A 434 36.91 -6.47 -17.18
C GLU A 434 37.58 -7.40 -18.21
N VAL A 435 37.74 -6.96 -19.46
CA VAL A 435 38.47 -7.69 -20.51
C VAL A 435 39.95 -7.88 -20.14
N GLN A 436 40.63 -6.82 -19.70
CA GLN A 436 42.01 -6.90 -19.20
C GLN A 436 42.11 -7.78 -17.95
N GLY A 437 41.03 -7.85 -17.15
CA GLY A 437 40.87 -8.69 -15.96
C GLY A 437 40.50 -10.16 -16.23
N GLY A 438 40.45 -10.59 -17.49
CA GLY A 438 40.19 -11.99 -17.88
C GLY A 438 38.74 -12.31 -18.25
N TYR A 439 37.86 -11.31 -18.36
CA TYR A 439 36.54 -11.48 -18.95
C TYR A 439 36.67 -11.86 -20.43
N SER A 440 35.85 -12.82 -20.87
CA SER A 440 35.98 -13.37 -22.22
C SER A 440 35.55 -12.36 -23.28
N VAL A 441 36.51 -11.84 -24.05
CA VAL A 441 36.28 -11.00 -25.25
C VAL A 441 35.39 -11.67 -26.28
N GLN A 442 35.27 -13.00 -26.23
CA GLN A 442 34.34 -13.72 -27.08
C GLN A 442 32.90 -13.30 -26.83
N ARG A 443 32.54 -12.70 -25.68
CA ARG A 443 31.19 -12.24 -25.35
C ARG A 443 30.91 -10.78 -25.73
N ILE A 444 31.82 -10.12 -26.45
CA ILE A 444 31.69 -8.71 -26.83
C ILE A 444 31.64 -8.59 -28.35
N ILE A 445 30.56 -8.01 -28.89
CA ILE A 445 30.40 -7.74 -30.32
C ILE A 445 30.51 -6.24 -30.59
N PRO A 446 31.55 -5.76 -31.30
CA PRO A 446 31.61 -4.39 -31.79
C PRO A 446 30.62 -4.20 -32.95
N VAL A 447 29.82 -3.13 -32.92
CA VAL A 447 28.82 -2.80 -33.94
C VAL A 447 29.04 -1.38 -34.45
N VAL A 448 29.26 -1.25 -35.75
CA VAL A 448 29.44 0.03 -36.46
C VAL A 448 28.10 0.43 -37.06
N LEU A 449 27.51 1.51 -36.56
CA LEU A 449 26.23 2.07 -37.00
C LEU A 449 26.43 3.01 -38.22
N PRO A 450 25.36 3.41 -38.96
CA PRO A 450 25.50 4.22 -40.17
C PRO A 450 26.25 5.54 -39.95
N SER A 451 26.13 6.14 -38.77
CA SER A 451 26.85 7.36 -38.38
C SER A 451 28.34 7.15 -38.01
N ALA A 452 28.84 5.91 -37.96
CA ALA A 452 30.18 5.56 -37.45
C ALA A 452 31.07 4.85 -38.49
N ALA A 453 32.38 4.85 -38.27
CA ALA A 453 33.35 4.21 -39.15
C ALA A 453 34.04 3.00 -38.51
N VAL A 454 34.41 1.99 -39.29
CA VAL A 454 35.14 0.80 -38.80
C VAL A 454 36.49 1.17 -38.20
N THR A 455 37.10 2.26 -38.69
CA THR A 455 38.33 2.80 -38.10
C THR A 455 38.12 3.28 -36.67
N GLU A 456 36.90 3.39 -36.16
CA GLU A 456 36.60 3.87 -34.80
C GLU A 456 36.46 2.72 -33.79
N VAL A 457 36.68 1.46 -34.19
CA VAL A 457 36.68 0.33 -33.25
C VAL A 457 37.84 0.48 -32.23
N PRO A 458 37.60 0.31 -30.92
CA PRO A 458 38.65 0.35 -29.90
C PRO A 458 39.75 -0.70 -30.11
N ALA A 459 41.01 -0.34 -29.87
CA ALA A 459 42.20 -1.15 -30.07
C ALA A 459 42.18 -2.45 -29.26
N TYR A 460 41.66 -2.44 -28.02
CA TYR A 460 41.53 -3.66 -27.21
C TYR A 460 40.53 -4.68 -27.79
N LEU A 461 39.70 -4.26 -28.74
CA LEU A 461 38.78 -5.13 -29.50
C LEU A 461 39.26 -5.39 -30.93
N ALA A 462 40.31 -4.70 -31.40
CA ALA A 462 40.85 -4.87 -32.75
C ALA A 462 41.40 -6.29 -32.99
N ASP A 463 41.99 -6.90 -31.95
CA ASP A 463 42.53 -8.27 -31.98
C ASP A 463 41.52 -9.32 -31.47
N SER A 464 40.25 -8.95 -31.26
CA SER A 464 39.22 -9.89 -30.79
C SER A 464 38.94 -10.97 -31.84
N PRO A 465 38.73 -12.24 -31.44
CA PRO A 465 38.27 -13.29 -32.35
C PRO A 465 36.84 -13.02 -32.88
N VAL A 466 36.13 -12.05 -32.30
CA VAL A 466 34.78 -11.63 -32.66
C VAL A 466 34.89 -10.44 -33.61
N ARG A 467 34.58 -10.64 -34.90
CA ARG A 467 34.66 -9.58 -35.91
C ARG A 467 33.63 -8.47 -35.67
N PRO A 468 33.97 -7.18 -35.91
CA PRO A 468 33.01 -6.09 -35.92
C PRO A 468 31.90 -6.30 -36.95
N VAL A 469 30.68 -5.92 -36.59
CA VAL A 469 29.52 -5.96 -37.48
C VAL A 469 29.20 -4.56 -37.97
N ILE A 470 29.13 -4.38 -39.28
CA ILE A 470 28.75 -3.11 -39.91
C ILE A 470 27.25 -3.16 -40.23
N VAL A 471 26.50 -2.18 -39.73
CA VAL A 471 25.07 -2.02 -39.96
C VAL A 471 24.87 -0.77 -40.81
N GLU A 472 24.68 -0.96 -42.12
CA GLU A 472 24.53 0.15 -43.07
C GLU A 472 23.13 0.82 -42.98
N GLN A 473 22.11 0.09 -42.55
CA GLN A 473 20.74 0.56 -42.36
C GLN A 473 20.11 -0.08 -41.12
N LEU A 474 19.41 0.68 -40.29
CA LEU A 474 18.71 0.18 -39.10
C LEU A 474 17.31 -0.35 -39.45
N THR A 475 17.30 -1.39 -40.27
CA THR A 475 16.14 -2.22 -40.58
C THR A 475 16.37 -3.62 -40.02
N ALA A 476 15.35 -4.48 -40.01
CA ALA A 476 15.56 -5.83 -39.49
C ALA A 476 16.46 -6.69 -40.42
N ASP A 477 16.59 -6.36 -41.71
CA ASP A 477 17.57 -6.96 -42.62
C ASP A 477 18.98 -6.43 -42.37
N GLY A 478 19.11 -5.13 -42.11
CA GLY A 478 20.41 -4.51 -41.88
C GLY A 478 21.12 -5.04 -40.63
N ILE A 479 20.37 -5.43 -39.58
CA ILE A 479 20.94 -6.04 -38.37
C ILE A 479 21.08 -7.58 -38.44
N ARG A 480 20.72 -8.21 -39.57
CA ARG A 480 20.77 -9.67 -39.71
C ARG A 480 22.16 -10.27 -39.48
N PRO A 481 23.28 -9.66 -39.92
CA PRO A 481 24.63 -10.14 -39.59
C PRO A 481 24.92 -10.17 -38.08
N LEU A 482 24.44 -9.15 -37.35
CA LEU A 482 24.55 -9.06 -35.89
C LEU A 482 23.76 -10.19 -35.22
N LEU A 483 22.52 -10.41 -35.63
CA LEU A 483 21.68 -11.49 -35.09
C LEU A 483 22.30 -12.88 -35.30
N ARG A 484 22.94 -13.15 -36.44
CA ARG A 484 23.65 -14.42 -36.69
C ARG A 484 24.81 -14.65 -35.73
N GLN A 485 25.50 -13.59 -35.34
CA GLN A 485 26.61 -13.66 -34.39
C GLN A 485 26.09 -13.85 -32.96
N VAL A 486 25.02 -13.15 -32.58
CA VAL A 486 24.29 -13.37 -31.32
C VAL A 486 23.78 -14.82 -31.21
N ALA A 487 23.33 -15.44 -32.31
CA ALA A 487 22.83 -16.83 -32.36
C ALA A 487 23.83 -17.91 -32.03
N ARG A 488 25.12 -17.62 -32.18
CA ARG A 488 26.19 -18.59 -31.95
C ARG A 488 26.57 -18.70 -30.47
N PHE A 489 26.00 -17.87 -29.59
CA PHE A 489 26.26 -17.90 -28.16
C PHE A 489 25.37 -18.92 -27.42
N LYS A 490 25.98 -19.78 -26.60
CA LYS A 490 25.27 -20.73 -25.71
C LYS A 490 25.03 -20.13 -24.32
N ARG A 491 23.79 -20.26 -23.81
CA ARG A 491 23.34 -19.81 -22.46
C ARG A 491 24.01 -20.56 -21.31
N VAL A 492 24.17 -19.87 -20.18
CA VAL A 492 24.51 -20.45 -18.87
C VAL A 492 23.39 -20.09 -17.88
N ASP A 493 22.71 -21.08 -17.31
CA ASP A 493 21.45 -20.90 -16.55
C ASP A 493 21.69 -20.53 -15.07
N HIS A 494 21.04 -19.47 -14.56
CA HIS A 494 21.37 -18.91 -13.23
C HIS A 494 20.22 -18.81 -12.20
N LYS A 495 18.92 -19.10 -12.51
CA LYS A 495 17.80 -18.79 -11.55
C LYS A 495 16.57 -19.74 -11.46
N ARG A 496 16.51 -20.90 -12.13
CA ARG A 496 15.31 -21.78 -12.08
C ARG A 496 15.63 -23.28 -11.94
N ALA A 497 15.73 -23.73 -10.69
CA ALA A 497 15.38 -25.11 -10.34
C ALA A 497 14.56 -25.08 -9.03
N ASP A 498 13.27 -25.44 -9.14
CA ASP A 498 12.29 -25.99 -8.18
C ASP A 498 12.33 -25.63 -6.68
N PHE A 499 11.38 -24.85 -6.10
CA PHE A 499 11.09 -24.93 -4.63
C PHE A 499 9.68 -24.43 -4.20
N ASN A 500 8.68 -25.33 -4.05
CA ASN A 500 7.45 -25.11 -3.25
C ASN A 500 7.57 -25.89 -1.92
N PRO A 501 7.33 -25.31 -0.71
CA PRO A 501 7.70 -25.94 0.56
C PRO A 501 6.60 -26.76 1.25
N SER A 502 7.00 -27.93 1.77
CA SER A 502 6.15 -29.01 2.32
C SER A 502 5.30 -28.71 3.56
N TRP A 503 5.64 -27.70 4.37
CA TRP A 503 4.84 -27.37 5.56
C TRP A 503 3.58 -26.57 5.23
N ARG A 504 3.52 -25.93 4.05
CA ARG A 504 2.35 -25.17 3.58
C ARG A 504 1.17 -26.08 3.22
N GLU A 505 1.43 -27.25 2.66
CA GLU A 505 0.39 -28.23 2.27
C GLU A 505 -0.28 -28.90 3.48
N ASN A 506 0.35 -28.84 4.65
CA ASN A 506 -0.10 -29.49 5.88
C ASN A 506 -0.89 -28.58 6.84
N LEU A 507 -1.19 -27.34 6.43
CA LEU A 507 -2.00 -26.42 7.23
C LEU A 507 -3.50 -26.74 7.06
N PRO A 508 -4.28 -26.80 8.15
CA PRO A 508 -5.72 -26.99 8.06
C PRO A 508 -6.36 -25.86 7.25
N LYS A 509 -7.29 -26.19 6.34
CA LYS A 509 -8.11 -25.17 5.68
C LYS A 509 -8.99 -24.48 6.72
N PRO A 510 -8.99 -23.14 6.82
CA PRO A 510 -9.76 -22.44 7.85
C PRO A 510 -11.26 -22.59 7.61
N GLU A 511 -12.02 -22.67 8.70
CA GLU A 511 -13.48 -22.51 8.66
C GLU A 511 -13.84 -21.07 8.23
N PRO A 512 -14.96 -20.83 7.53
CA PRO A 512 -15.28 -19.51 6.96
C PRO A 512 -15.36 -18.37 7.98
N ASP A 513 -15.77 -18.67 9.22
CA ASP A 513 -15.82 -17.73 10.34
C ASP A 513 -14.42 -17.35 10.84
N LEU A 514 -13.49 -18.31 10.82
CA LEU A 514 -12.10 -18.13 11.19
C LEU A 514 -11.34 -17.32 10.12
N GLU A 515 -11.67 -17.50 8.85
CA GLU A 515 -11.06 -16.80 7.72
C GLU A 515 -11.35 -15.29 7.76
N GLN A 516 -12.60 -14.90 8.07
CA GLN A 516 -12.96 -13.50 8.24
C GLN A 516 -12.22 -12.84 9.42
N ALA A 517 -12.14 -13.54 10.56
CA ALA A 517 -11.40 -13.06 11.73
C ALA A 517 -9.90 -12.94 11.44
N ALA A 518 -9.35 -13.88 10.67
CA ALA A 518 -7.96 -13.87 10.22
C ALA A 518 -7.67 -12.66 9.30
N LEU A 519 -8.55 -12.37 8.34
CA LEU A 519 -8.40 -11.21 7.44
C LEU A 519 -8.47 -9.88 8.20
N GLN A 520 -9.36 -9.76 9.19
CA GLN A 520 -9.44 -8.57 10.03
C GLN A 520 -8.17 -8.38 10.87
N LEU A 521 -7.66 -9.45 11.48
CA LEU A 521 -6.40 -9.42 12.22
C LEU A 521 -5.22 -9.03 11.32
N ALA A 522 -5.10 -9.61 10.13
CA ALA A 522 -4.04 -9.28 9.18
C ALA A 522 -4.03 -7.79 8.80
N ARG A 523 -5.20 -7.19 8.54
CA ARG A 523 -5.32 -5.74 8.26
C ARG A 523 -4.94 -4.89 9.47
N SER A 524 -5.37 -5.29 10.67
CA SER A 524 -5.01 -4.61 11.93
C SER A 524 -3.49 -4.61 12.14
N VAL A 525 -2.83 -5.74 11.93
CA VAL A 525 -1.38 -5.90 12.03
C VAL A 525 -0.65 -5.06 10.97
N ALA A 526 -1.07 -5.12 9.71
CA ALA A 526 -0.47 -4.34 8.62
C ALA A 526 -0.54 -2.84 8.92
N SER A 527 -1.73 -2.32 9.25
CA SER A 527 -1.92 -0.88 9.54
C SER A 527 -1.15 -0.41 10.78
N GLY A 528 -1.06 -1.22 11.84
CA GLY A 528 -0.31 -0.89 13.05
C GLY A 528 1.21 -0.86 12.82
N TRP A 529 1.71 -1.75 11.96
CA TRP A 529 3.14 -1.82 11.64
C TRP A 529 3.58 -0.89 10.52
N GLU A 530 2.73 -0.50 9.56
CA GLU A 530 3.08 0.46 8.51
C GLU A 530 3.50 1.83 9.10
N VAL A 531 2.78 2.30 10.13
CA VAL A 531 3.11 3.56 10.84
C VAL A 531 4.39 3.41 11.67
N SER A 532 4.53 2.29 12.38
CA SER A 532 5.71 2.00 13.22
C SER A 532 6.96 1.70 12.40
N ALA A 533 6.80 1.13 11.21
CA ALA A 533 7.86 0.84 10.26
C ALA A 533 8.47 2.12 9.68
N ALA A 534 7.70 3.20 9.52
CA ALA A 534 8.27 4.49 9.15
C ALA A 534 9.23 5.06 10.21
N ALA A 535 9.06 4.68 11.48
CA ALA A 535 9.94 5.08 12.58
C ALA A 535 11.10 4.08 12.82
N THR A 536 10.94 2.82 12.38
CA THR A 536 11.87 1.72 12.67
C THR A 536 12.77 1.35 11.49
N LEU A 537 12.25 1.45 10.26
CA LEU A 537 12.98 1.15 9.04
C LEU A 537 13.65 2.42 8.51
N SER A 538 14.96 2.31 8.27
CA SER A 538 15.73 3.26 7.47
C SER A 538 15.10 3.44 6.08
N ARG A 539 15.11 4.66 5.54
CA ARG A 539 14.58 4.96 4.18
C ARG A 539 15.65 5.62 3.33
N PRO A 540 16.22 4.93 2.32
CA PRO A 540 15.84 3.60 1.82
C PRO A 540 16.22 2.48 2.80
N PRO A 541 15.66 1.26 2.67
CA PRO A 541 16.03 0.16 3.57
C PRO A 541 17.52 -0.17 3.47
N LEU A 542 18.18 -0.34 4.62
CA LEU A 542 19.57 -0.80 4.67
C LEU A 542 19.69 -2.21 4.08
N ALA A 543 20.80 -2.46 3.38
CA ALA A 543 21.11 -3.77 2.85
C ALA A 543 21.32 -4.75 4.01
N THR A 544 20.40 -5.70 4.16
CA THR A 544 20.53 -6.78 5.15
C THR A 544 21.22 -7.96 4.48
N ARG A 545 22.39 -8.33 5.00
CA ARG A 545 23.11 -9.54 4.62
C ARG A 545 23.13 -10.54 5.76
N TRP A 546 23.17 -11.81 5.42
CA TRP A 546 23.24 -12.87 6.40
C TRP A 546 24.15 -13.99 5.90
N SER A 547 24.69 -14.72 6.87
CA SER A 547 25.48 -15.93 6.67
C SER A 547 24.85 -17.08 7.46
N GLY A 548 24.78 -18.26 6.86
CA GLY A 548 24.37 -19.50 7.50
C GLY A 548 25.46 -20.54 7.32
N SER A 549 25.28 -21.73 7.90
CA SER A 549 26.29 -22.80 7.98
C SER A 549 27.02 -23.15 6.67
N GLN A 550 26.43 -22.87 5.50
CA GLN A 550 27.04 -23.06 4.16
C GLN A 550 26.55 -22.03 3.11
N ARG A 551 25.84 -20.95 3.50
CA ARG A 551 25.18 -20.03 2.55
C ARG A 551 25.35 -18.58 2.99
N ARG A 552 25.37 -17.66 2.03
CA ARG A 552 25.24 -16.22 2.27
C ARG A 552 24.18 -15.66 1.35
N GLY A 553 23.49 -14.61 1.79
CA GLY A 553 22.44 -14.01 1.00
C GLY A 553 22.06 -12.61 1.45
N SER A 554 21.21 -12.00 0.63
CA SER A 554 20.50 -10.76 0.90
C SER A 554 19.23 -11.01 1.70
N PHE A 555 18.53 -9.94 2.08
CA PHE A 555 17.21 -10.03 2.71
C PHE A 555 16.22 -10.86 1.88
N ASP A 556 16.19 -10.68 0.55
CA ASP A 556 15.23 -11.37 -0.31
C ASP A 556 15.48 -12.89 -0.31
N ASP A 557 16.76 -13.29 -0.18
CA ASP A 557 17.15 -14.70 -0.01
C ASP A 557 16.67 -15.25 1.34
N LEU A 558 16.60 -14.42 2.39
CA LEU A 558 16.11 -14.84 3.72
C LEU A 558 14.61 -15.15 3.69
N VAL A 559 13.81 -14.32 3.00
CA VAL A 559 12.38 -14.61 2.76
C VAL A 559 12.22 -15.93 2.02
N ASN A 560 12.97 -16.10 0.92
CA ASN A 560 12.91 -17.34 0.13
C ASN A 560 13.35 -18.57 0.94
N ILE A 561 14.38 -18.47 1.76
CA ILE A 561 14.84 -19.57 2.62
C ILE A 561 13.81 -19.94 3.68
N PHE A 562 13.18 -18.96 4.31
CA PHE A 562 12.11 -19.23 5.26
C PHE A 562 10.98 -20.00 4.60
N LEU A 563 10.52 -19.51 3.44
CA LEU A 563 9.47 -20.15 2.68
C LEU A 563 9.89 -21.57 2.32
N THR A 564 11.04 -21.76 1.66
CA THR A 564 11.53 -23.07 1.17
C THR A 564 11.97 -24.06 2.26
N SER A 565 12.02 -23.66 3.53
CA SER A 565 12.36 -24.57 4.63
C SER A 565 11.31 -25.68 4.79
N SER A 566 11.69 -26.86 5.27
CA SER A 566 10.76 -28.01 5.38
C SER A 566 9.71 -27.86 6.49
N ARG A 567 9.95 -26.99 7.48
CA ARG A 567 9.11 -26.81 8.68
C ARG A 567 8.71 -25.37 8.99
N GLY A 568 9.12 -24.38 8.19
CA GLY A 568 8.81 -22.97 8.44
C GLY A 568 9.39 -22.46 9.76
N ARG A 569 10.59 -22.90 10.15
CA ARG A 569 11.26 -22.47 11.38
C ARG A 569 12.56 -21.73 11.05
N LEU A 570 12.66 -20.46 11.46
CA LEU A 570 13.82 -19.61 11.21
C LEU A 570 14.31 -18.95 12.50
N LEU A 571 15.60 -19.04 12.77
CA LEU A 571 16.30 -18.32 13.83
C LEU A 571 17.26 -17.32 13.20
N VAL A 572 17.04 -16.03 13.48
CA VAL A 572 17.87 -14.92 13.04
C VAL A 572 18.79 -14.49 14.19
N LEU A 573 20.06 -14.83 14.07
CA LEU A 573 21.14 -14.46 14.96
C LEU A 573 21.81 -13.16 14.50
N GLY A 574 22.52 -12.51 15.41
CA GLY A 574 23.37 -11.36 15.07
C GLY A 574 23.86 -10.63 16.31
N SER A 575 24.95 -9.88 16.18
CA SER A 575 25.51 -9.03 17.25
C SER A 575 24.51 -7.96 17.74
N ALA A 576 24.79 -7.30 18.86
CA ALA A 576 24.01 -6.12 19.27
C ALA A 576 24.05 -5.07 18.15
N GLY A 577 22.90 -4.45 17.83
CA GLY A 577 22.82 -3.46 16.76
C GLY A 577 22.81 -4.00 15.32
N SER A 578 22.95 -5.31 15.07
CA SER A 578 22.95 -5.90 13.72
C SER A 578 21.66 -5.77 12.89
N GLY A 579 20.61 -5.13 13.40
CA GLY A 579 19.34 -4.98 12.69
C GLY A 579 18.39 -6.18 12.77
N LYS A 580 18.46 -6.99 13.85
CA LYS A 580 17.54 -8.12 14.10
C LYS A 580 16.07 -7.72 14.09
N THR A 581 15.70 -6.73 14.91
CA THR A 581 14.32 -6.20 14.96
C THR A 581 13.91 -5.61 13.60
N THR A 582 14.82 -4.90 12.91
CA THR A 582 14.58 -4.37 11.56
C THR A 582 14.29 -5.49 10.56
N THR A 583 15.05 -6.59 10.63
CA THR A 583 14.85 -7.80 9.81
C THR A 583 13.52 -8.47 10.13
N ALA A 584 13.15 -8.58 11.41
CA ALA A 584 11.88 -9.16 11.84
C ALA A 584 10.67 -8.34 11.36
N VAL A 585 10.74 -7.00 11.44
CA VAL A 585 9.69 -6.10 10.93
C VAL A 585 9.61 -6.16 9.40
N ARG A 586 10.75 -6.20 8.70
CA ARG A 586 10.75 -6.30 7.23
C ARG A 586 10.19 -7.66 6.78
N LEU A 587 10.53 -8.74 7.48
CA LEU A 587 9.99 -10.08 7.21
C LEU A 587 8.49 -10.14 7.48
N LEU A 588 8.01 -9.53 8.57
CA LEU A 588 6.58 -9.38 8.87
C LEU A 588 5.84 -8.72 7.70
N LEU A 589 6.33 -7.57 7.22
CA LEU A 589 5.67 -6.82 6.14
C LEU A 589 5.72 -7.56 4.79
N ASP A 590 6.85 -8.16 4.44
CA ASP A 590 6.99 -8.94 3.21
C ASP A 590 6.09 -10.18 3.20
N LEU A 591 5.96 -10.88 4.34
CA LEU A 591 5.07 -12.02 4.48
C LEU A 591 3.59 -11.60 4.43
N LEU A 592 3.21 -10.47 5.05
CA LEU A 592 1.85 -9.92 4.93
C LEU A 592 1.52 -9.52 3.49
N ALA A 593 2.46 -8.92 2.76
CA ALA A 593 2.27 -8.50 1.38
C ALA A 593 2.10 -9.67 0.40
N ARG A 594 2.74 -10.81 0.68
CA ARG A 594 2.67 -12.03 -0.14
C ARG A 594 1.56 -13.00 0.28
N ARG A 595 0.83 -12.68 1.35
CA ARG A 595 -0.20 -13.54 1.94
C ARG A 595 -1.46 -13.61 1.07
N THR A 596 -1.90 -14.82 0.78
CA THR A 596 -3.27 -15.12 0.32
C THR A 596 -4.03 -15.85 1.45
N ASP A 597 -3.70 -17.13 1.66
CA ASP A 597 -4.34 -18.02 2.67
C ASP A 597 -3.34 -18.46 3.77
N GLU A 598 -2.16 -17.83 3.82
CA GLU A 598 -1.08 -18.22 4.72
C GLU A 598 -1.35 -17.80 6.18
N PRO A 599 -0.66 -18.41 7.18
CA PRO A 599 -0.73 -17.96 8.57
C PRO A 599 -0.34 -16.49 8.71
N ILE A 600 -0.99 -15.78 9.63
CA ILE A 600 -0.78 -14.36 9.85
C ILE A 600 0.51 -14.17 10.65
N PRO A 601 1.55 -13.51 10.10
CA PRO A 601 2.73 -13.19 10.86
C PRO A 601 2.41 -12.13 11.94
N ILE A 602 2.82 -12.38 13.18
CA ILE A 602 2.62 -11.47 14.32
C ILE A 602 3.96 -11.26 15.02
N LEU A 603 4.42 -10.02 15.09
CA LEU A 603 5.62 -9.68 15.87
C LEU A 603 5.29 -9.59 17.36
N LEU A 604 6.02 -10.36 18.16
CA LEU A 604 5.84 -10.48 19.61
C LEU A 604 7.17 -10.29 20.34
N ALA A 605 7.23 -9.28 21.21
CA ALA A 605 8.42 -9.04 22.03
C ALA A 605 8.50 -10.05 23.19
N VAL A 606 9.55 -10.87 23.18
CA VAL A 606 9.66 -12.04 24.05
C VAL A 606 9.93 -11.68 25.51
N ALA A 607 10.44 -10.49 25.80
CA ALA A 607 10.77 -10.01 27.15
C ALA A 607 9.66 -10.16 28.21
N THR A 608 8.40 -10.29 27.77
CA THR A 608 7.24 -10.46 28.66
C THR A 608 6.78 -11.90 28.86
N TRP A 609 7.39 -12.86 28.16
CA TRP A 609 7.08 -14.28 28.31
C TRP A 609 7.84 -14.84 29.52
N ARG A 610 7.13 -15.62 30.33
CA ARG A 610 7.68 -16.37 31.47
C ARG A 610 7.53 -17.86 31.21
N PRO A 611 8.56 -18.51 30.63
CA PRO A 611 8.51 -19.93 30.27
C PRO A 611 8.33 -20.86 31.47
N ASP A 612 8.69 -20.39 32.66
CA ASP A 612 8.56 -21.13 33.93
C ASP A 612 7.13 -21.18 34.48
N VAL A 613 6.23 -20.31 34.00
CA VAL A 613 4.86 -20.18 34.52
C VAL A 613 3.80 -20.38 33.44
N GLU A 614 4.09 -20.02 32.19
CA GLU A 614 3.10 -19.96 31.12
C GLU A 614 3.64 -20.61 29.83
N HIS A 615 2.86 -21.52 29.26
CA HIS A 615 3.15 -22.12 27.96
C HIS A 615 3.06 -21.08 26.83
N ILE A 616 3.92 -21.21 25.81
CA ILE A 616 4.04 -20.20 24.75
C ILE A 616 2.72 -19.91 24.01
N ASN A 617 1.91 -20.93 23.70
CA ASN A 617 0.61 -20.72 23.06
C ASN A 617 -0.35 -19.91 23.96
N THR A 618 -0.36 -20.15 25.27
CA THR A 618 -1.17 -19.39 26.22
C THR A 618 -0.72 -17.93 26.27
N TRP A 619 0.60 -17.72 26.27
CA TRP A 619 1.19 -16.40 26.19
C TRP A 619 0.84 -15.66 24.88
N ILE A 620 0.91 -16.33 23.73
CA ILE A 620 0.53 -15.77 22.42
C ILE A 620 -0.96 -15.39 22.41
N ILE A 621 -1.85 -16.28 22.87
CA ILE A 621 -3.30 -16.01 22.93
C ILE A 621 -3.57 -14.75 23.75
N ARG A 622 -2.95 -14.66 24.95
CA ARG A 622 -3.07 -13.49 25.81
C ARG A 622 -2.55 -12.23 25.11
N ARG A 623 -1.42 -12.31 24.40
CA ARG A 623 -0.87 -11.18 23.62
C ARG A 623 -1.79 -10.76 22.47
N LEU A 624 -2.39 -11.68 21.73
CA LEU A 624 -3.36 -11.35 20.67
C LEU A 624 -4.61 -10.65 21.21
N GLN A 625 -5.05 -11.06 22.40
CA GLN A 625 -6.18 -10.44 23.11
C GLN A 625 -5.82 -9.04 23.63
N GLU A 626 -4.61 -8.86 24.17
CA GLU A 626 -4.13 -7.58 24.71
C GLU A 626 -3.76 -6.57 23.62
N ASP A 627 -3.10 -7.01 22.54
CA ASP A 627 -2.45 -6.14 21.56
C ASP A 627 -3.31 -5.92 20.30
N TYR A 628 -4.18 -6.87 19.91
CA TYR A 628 -4.89 -6.84 18.62
C TYR A 628 -6.42 -7.02 18.71
N THR A 629 -7.00 -6.98 19.92
CA THR A 629 -8.46 -7.09 20.17
C THR A 629 -9.13 -8.32 19.56
N VAL A 630 -8.38 -9.41 19.42
CA VAL A 630 -8.90 -10.70 18.96
C VAL A 630 -9.58 -11.35 20.16
N GLY A 631 -10.91 -11.34 20.25
CA GLY A 631 -11.67 -11.81 21.42
C GLY A 631 -11.54 -13.32 21.69
N GLY A 632 -12.66 -14.02 21.93
CA GLY A 632 -12.65 -15.47 22.18
C GLY A 632 -12.10 -16.34 21.03
N ILE A 633 -11.89 -15.75 19.85
CA ILE A 633 -11.38 -16.44 18.65
C ILE A 633 -9.85 -16.60 18.67
N ALA A 634 -9.12 -15.86 19.53
CA ALA A 634 -7.66 -15.93 19.61
C ALA A 634 -7.14 -17.34 19.90
N GLU A 635 -7.83 -18.07 20.78
CA GLU A 635 -7.52 -19.47 21.08
C GLU A 635 -7.67 -20.37 19.85
N ARG A 636 -8.76 -20.20 19.08
CA ARG A 636 -8.98 -20.93 17.82
C ARG A 636 -7.91 -20.60 16.78
N LEU A 637 -7.53 -19.33 16.60
CA LEU A 637 -6.51 -18.94 15.62
C LEU A 637 -5.12 -19.55 15.95
N VAL A 638 -4.75 -19.58 17.23
CA VAL A 638 -3.47 -20.16 17.66
C VAL A 638 -3.49 -21.69 17.57
N THR A 639 -4.58 -22.33 18.02
CA THR A 639 -4.68 -23.80 18.02
C THR A 639 -4.83 -24.41 16.63
N THR A 640 -5.41 -23.67 15.66
CA THR A 640 -5.54 -24.08 14.25
C THR A 640 -4.30 -23.79 13.41
N GLY A 641 -3.29 -23.10 13.95
CA GLY A 641 -2.05 -22.79 13.23
C GLY A 641 -2.15 -21.59 12.27
N MET A 642 -3.18 -20.76 12.40
CA MET A 642 -3.38 -19.54 11.58
C MET A 642 -2.49 -18.37 11.99
N ILE A 643 -1.67 -18.53 13.02
CA ILE A 643 -0.74 -17.51 13.52
C ILE A 643 0.69 -17.98 13.30
N LEU A 644 1.50 -17.16 12.64
CA LEU A 644 2.94 -17.30 12.53
C LEU A 644 3.63 -16.34 13.53
N PRO A 645 4.08 -16.84 14.70
CA PRO A 645 4.75 -15.98 15.67
C PRO A 645 6.15 -15.59 15.18
N ILE A 646 6.43 -14.29 15.15
CA ILE A 646 7.76 -13.71 14.99
C ILE A 646 8.20 -13.20 16.37
N LEU A 647 9.04 -13.98 17.03
CA LEU A 647 9.51 -13.81 18.40
C LEU A 647 10.76 -12.94 18.43
N ASP A 648 10.61 -11.65 18.74
CA ASP A 648 11.73 -10.71 18.77
C ASP A 648 12.36 -10.62 20.17
N GLY A 649 13.68 -10.84 20.25
CA GLY A 649 14.48 -10.58 21.44
C GLY A 649 14.54 -11.72 22.46
N LEU A 650 14.84 -12.96 22.04
CA LEU A 650 15.12 -14.05 23.00
C LEU A 650 16.29 -13.72 23.95
N ASP A 651 17.23 -12.89 23.52
CA ASP A 651 18.34 -12.40 24.36
C ASP A 651 17.88 -11.46 25.49
N GLU A 652 16.70 -10.86 25.39
CA GLU A 652 16.15 -9.97 26.43
C GLU A 652 15.61 -10.75 27.64
N LEU A 653 15.45 -12.08 27.52
CA LEU A 653 15.09 -12.92 28.65
C LEU A 653 16.27 -13.10 29.62
N PRO A 654 16.01 -13.16 30.95
CA PRO A 654 17.01 -13.59 31.91
C PRO A 654 17.60 -14.95 31.53
N VAL A 655 18.89 -15.15 31.79
CA VAL A 655 19.65 -16.35 31.37
C VAL A 655 18.93 -17.66 31.73
N THR A 656 18.40 -17.76 32.95
CA THR A 656 17.66 -18.93 33.44
C THR A 656 16.34 -19.18 32.71
N GLN A 657 15.64 -18.11 32.29
CA GLN A 657 14.41 -18.22 31.51
C GLN A 657 14.68 -18.49 30.04
N ARG A 658 15.81 -18.02 29.51
CA ARG A 658 16.21 -18.22 28.11
C ARG A 658 16.39 -19.70 27.76
N ALA A 659 16.98 -20.49 28.67
CA ALA A 659 17.10 -21.94 28.51
C ALA A 659 15.73 -22.62 28.43
N LEU A 660 14.81 -22.28 29.35
CA LEU A 660 13.44 -22.80 29.35
C LEU A 660 12.66 -22.36 28.10
N ALA A 661 12.89 -21.15 27.59
CA ALA A 661 12.29 -20.67 26.36
C ALA A 661 12.73 -21.48 25.14
N LEU A 662 14.04 -21.76 25.01
CA LEU A 662 14.56 -22.57 23.91
C LEU A 662 14.08 -24.02 23.98
N ASP A 663 14.01 -24.60 25.18
CA ASP A 663 13.43 -25.92 25.40
C ASP A 663 11.94 -25.97 24.99
N ALA A 664 11.15 -24.98 25.43
CA ALA A 664 9.75 -24.84 25.04
C ALA A 664 9.54 -24.64 23.53
N LEU A 665 10.46 -23.95 22.83
CA LEU A 665 10.42 -23.82 21.37
C LEU A 665 10.78 -25.13 20.66
N SER A 666 11.71 -25.91 21.22
CA SER A 666 12.12 -27.20 20.67
C SER A 666 11.00 -28.24 20.75
N THR A 667 10.15 -28.15 21.78
CA THR A 667 9.04 -29.07 22.07
C THR A 667 7.72 -28.70 21.36
N LEU A 668 7.69 -27.59 20.62
CA LEU A 668 6.56 -27.24 19.77
C LEU A 668 6.24 -28.35 18.76
N ARG A 669 4.94 -28.59 18.52
CA ARG A 669 4.45 -29.59 17.57
C ARG A 669 5.20 -29.51 16.24
N ILE A 670 5.45 -30.67 15.64
CA ILE A 670 6.30 -30.87 14.46
C ILE A 670 5.94 -29.92 13.28
N ASN A 671 4.69 -29.45 13.19
CA ASN A 671 4.17 -28.60 12.11
C ASN A 671 3.85 -27.15 12.51
N GLN A 672 4.32 -26.64 13.66
CA GLN A 672 4.09 -25.24 14.04
C GLN A 672 5.28 -24.35 13.58
N PRO A 673 5.08 -23.44 12.61
CA PRO A 673 6.14 -22.55 12.11
C PRO A 673 6.38 -21.38 13.08
N PHE A 674 7.60 -20.86 13.11
CA PHE A 674 7.94 -19.65 13.87
C PHE A 674 9.18 -18.97 13.29
N VAL A 675 9.31 -17.68 13.57
CA VAL A 675 10.56 -16.94 13.40
C VAL A 675 11.01 -16.45 14.76
N ALA A 676 12.29 -16.52 15.08
CA ALA A 676 12.83 -15.97 16.32
C ALA A 676 14.10 -15.17 16.09
N THR A 677 14.34 -14.14 16.90
CA THR A 677 15.59 -13.37 16.89
C THR A 677 16.34 -13.54 18.21
N CYS A 678 17.67 -13.61 18.15
CA CYS A 678 18.51 -13.70 19.34
C CYS A 678 19.91 -13.15 19.07
N ARG A 679 20.62 -12.71 20.11
CA ARG A 679 22.07 -12.43 19.99
C ARG A 679 22.85 -13.73 19.78
N THR A 680 23.84 -13.68 18.89
CA THR A 680 24.66 -14.85 18.55
C THR A 680 25.31 -15.49 19.78
N GLY A 681 25.96 -14.69 20.64
CA GLY A 681 26.64 -15.18 21.84
C GLY A 681 25.68 -15.80 22.84
N ASP A 682 24.55 -15.14 23.10
CA ASP A 682 23.52 -15.58 24.03
C ASP A 682 22.88 -16.91 23.61
N TYR A 683 22.61 -17.09 22.32
CA TYR A 683 22.09 -18.35 21.80
C TYR A 683 23.13 -19.47 21.91
N ARG A 684 24.37 -19.23 21.47
CA ARG A 684 25.43 -20.25 21.48
C ARG A 684 25.77 -20.72 22.89
N GLN A 685 25.76 -19.80 23.87
CA GLN A 685 25.95 -20.15 25.27
C GLN A 685 24.88 -21.14 25.76
N VAL A 686 23.61 -20.80 25.59
CA VAL A 686 22.51 -21.63 26.09
C VAL A 686 22.37 -22.94 25.30
N ALA A 687 22.60 -22.92 23.98
CA ALA A 687 22.61 -24.14 23.17
C ALA A 687 23.74 -25.11 23.58
N ALA A 688 24.89 -24.59 24.00
CA ALA A 688 25.98 -25.39 24.55
C ALA A 688 25.62 -25.98 25.92
N GLU A 689 25.00 -25.19 26.80
CA GLU A 689 24.55 -25.63 28.14
C GLU A 689 23.47 -26.72 28.07
N LEU A 690 22.53 -26.62 27.13
CA LEU A 690 21.47 -27.62 26.92
C LEU A 690 21.92 -28.83 26.10
N GLY A 691 23.08 -28.76 25.45
CA GLY A 691 23.58 -29.81 24.54
C GLY A 691 22.67 -30.07 23.33
N GLN A 692 21.77 -29.13 23.01
CA GLN A 692 20.78 -29.28 21.95
C GLN A 692 20.66 -27.99 21.15
N MET A 693 20.73 -28.13 19.82
CA MET A 693 20.31 -27.08 18.89
C MET A 693 18.81 -27.20 18.60
N LEU A 694 18.19 -26.10 18.18
CA LEU A 694 16.78 -26.14 17.75
C LEU A 694 16.65 -27.01 16.50
N ALA A 695 16.14 -28.23 16.68
CA ALA A 695 16.01 -29.18 15.60
C ALA A 695 15.10 -28.64 14.48
N ASN A 696 15.48 -28.92 13.23
CA ASN A 696 14.72 -28.55 12.03
C ASN A 696 14.44 -27.04 11.92
N THR A 697 15.35 -26.21 12.42
CA THR A 697 15.29 -24.75 12.34
C THR A 697 16.42 -24.25 11.48
N VAL A 698 16.11 -23.40 10.49
CA VAL A 698 17.12 -22.71 9.71
C VAL A 698 17.73 -21.63 10.58
N VAL A 699 19.06 -21.62 10.72
CA VAL A 699 19.78 -20.60 11.49
C VAL A 699 20.55 -19.71 10.53
N VAL A 700 20.27 -18.42 10.56
CA VAL A 700 20.98 -17.40 9.80
C VAL A 700 21.55 -16.37 10.77
N GLU A 701 22.75 -15.87 10.51
CA GLU A 701 23.42 -14.85 11.29
C GLU A 701 23.59 -13.59 10.45
N LEU A 702 23.02 -12.48 10.91
CA LEU A 702 23.11 -11.19 10.24
C LEU A 702 24.57 -10.73 10.23
N GLU A 703 25.05 -10.40 9.03
CA GLU A 703 26.38 -9.84 8.86
C GLU A 703 26.39 -8.35 9.27
N PRO A 704 27.49 -7.86 9.84
CA PRO A 704 27.66 -6.43 10.10
C PRO A 704 27.55 -5.61 8.81
N ILE A 705 27.11 -4.36 8.94
CA ILE A 705 27.07 -3.39 7.85
C ILE A 705 28.51 -3.10 7.40
N THR A 706 28.78 -3.18 6.10
CA THR A 706 30.10 -2.86 5.54
C THR A 706 30.22 -1.39 5.16
N SER A 707 31.45 -0.88 5.03
CA SER A 707 31.74 0.47 4.51
C SER A 707 31.07 0.77 3.17
N ASN A 708 30.90 -0.26 2.32
CA ASN A 708 30.22 -0.11 1.04
C ASN A 708 28.71 0.11 1.21
N ASP A 709 28.07 -0.57 2.16
CA ASP A 709 26.65 -0.35 2.45
C ASP A 709 26.43 1.02 3.11
N ILE A 710 27.34 1.42 4.01
CA ILE A 710 27.35 2.75 4.63
C ILE A 710 27.40 3.83 3.54
N ARG A 711 28.34 3.71 2.59
CA ARG A 711 28.46 4.64 1.45
C ARG A 711 27.20 4.65 0.61
N ALA A 712 26.70 3.47 0.20
CA ALA A 712 25.51 3.36 -0.63
C ALA A 712 24.29 3.99 0.06
N TYR A 713 24.13 3.77 1.37
CA TYR A 713 23.04 4.32 2.16
C TYR A 713 23.11 5.85 2.30
N LEU A 714 24.30 6.38 2.58
CA LEU A 714 24.51 7.82 2.76
C LEU A 714 24.39 8.58 1.44
N ALA A 715 24.74 7.96 0.31
CA ALA A 715 24.64 8.54 -1.03
C ALA A 715 23.20 8.74 -1.51
N VAL A 716 22.21 8.07 -0.92
CA VAL A 716 20.82 8.16 -1.39
C VAL A 716 20.23 9.54 -1.11
N ASP A 717 19.63 10.13 -2.16
CA ASP A 717 19.06 11.47 -2.18
C ASP A 717 20.06 12.63 -2.01
N LEU A 718 21.38 12.35 -2.06
CA LEU A 718 22.38 13.39 -2.15
C LEU A 718 22.54 13.81 -3.63
N PRO A 719 22.51 15.11 -3.96
CA PRO A 719 22.85 15.57 -5.30
C PRO A 719 24.29 15.17 -5.64
N ASP A 720 24.56 14.77 -6.88
CA ASP A 720 25.92 14.39 -7.34
C ASP A 720 26.94 15.54 -7.19
N SER A 721 26.46 16.77 -7.07
CA SER A 721 27.27 17.97 -6.81
C SER A 721 27.73 18.13 -5.35
N ASP A 722 27.26 17.31 -4.41
CA ASP A 722 27.55 17.44 -2.98
C ASP A 722 28.93 16.84 -2.61
N ARG A 723 29.99 17.61 -2.89
CA ARG A 723 31.39 17.21 -2.66
C ARG A 723 31.77 17.05 -1.18
N ARG A 724 30.93 17.49 -0.24
CA ARG A 724 31.21 17.46 1.21
C ARG A 724 31.40 16.04 1.74
N TRP A 725 30.71 15.06 1.15
CA TRP A 725 30.78 13.66 1.56
C TRP A 725 31.98 12.89 0.98
N GLN A 726 32.69 13.47 0.00
CA GLN A 726 33.83 12.80 -0.67
C GLN A 726 34.96 12.43 0.30
N PRO A 727 35.39 13.28 1.24
CA PRO A 727 36.40 12.91 2.24
C PRO A 727 35.96 11.72 3.10
N VAL A 728 34.67 11.68 3.45
CA VAL A 728 34.09 10.60 4.27
C VAL A 728 34.04 9.28 3.50
N PHE A 729 33.60 9.31 2.24
CA PHE A 729 33.58 8.12 1.38
C PHE A 729 34.99 7.63 1.03
N ALA A 730 35.96 8.53 0.88
CA ALA A 730 37.36 8.18 0.73
C ALA A 730 37.89 7.51 2.00
N HIS A 731 37.63 8.09 3.17
CA HIS A 731 38.09 7.54 4.45
C HIS A 731 37.47 6.17 4.77
N LEU A 732 36.17 5.96 4.51
CA LEU A 732 35.50 4.67 4.70
C LEU A 732 36.06 3.56 3.78
N ARG A 733 36.57 3.95 2.60
CA ARG A 733 37.21 3.04 1.64
C ARG A 733 38.63 2.68 2.07
N GLU A 734 39.38 3.66 2.56
CA GLU A 734 40.77 3.51 2.99
C GLU A 734 40.88 2.80 4.35
N PHE A 735 39.96 3.08 5.28
CA PHE A 735 39.93 2.54 6.64
C PHE A 735 38.60 1.81 6.94
N PRO A 736 38.33 0.64 6.34
CA PRO A 736 37.05 -0.07 6.50
C PRO A 736 36.79 -0.61 7.92
N GLY A 737 37.82 -0.68 8.76
CA GLY A 737 37.71 -0.97 10.20
C GLY A 737 38.04 0.23 11.09
N GLY A 738 38.11 1.45 10.54
CA GLY A 738 38.40 2.67 11.31
C GLY A 738 37.28 3.06 12.27
N LEU A 739 37.55 4.02 13.17
CA LEU A 739 36.59 4.47 14.19
C LEU A 739 35.23 4.84 13.60
N LEU A 740 35.22 5.56 12.47
CA LEU A 740 33.99 5.93 11.79
C LEU A 740 33.19 4.71 11.30
N ALA A 741 33.84 3.73 10.66
CA ALA A 741 33.17 2.53 10.16
C ALA A 741 32.61 1.67 11.31
N GLN A 742 33.33 1.60 12.44
CA GLN A 742 32.85 0.92 13.65
C GLN A 742 31.62 1.60 14.24
N SER A 743 31.63 2.93 14.40
CA SER A 743 30.47 3.69 14.87
C SER A 743 29.26 3.58 13.93
N MET A 744 29.49 3.50 12.61
CA MET A 744 28.44 3.39 11.60
C MET A 744 27.97 1.94 11.33
N SER A 745 28.55 0.95 12.01
CA SER A 745 28.10 -0.45 11.94
C SER A 745 26.72 -0.66 12.58
N ASN A 746 26.23 0.31 13.38
CA ASN A 746 24.87 0.36 13.89
C ASN A 746 23.95 1.13 12.88
N PRO A 747 22.88 0.51 12.34
CA PRO A 747 21.86 1.14 11.50
C PRO A 747 21.36 2.50 12.01
N PHE A 748 21.18 2.62 13.33
CA PHE A 748 20.67 3.85 13.95
C PHE A 748 21.68 4.99 13.85
N MET A 749 22.96 4.73 14.13
CA MET A 749 24.02 5.73 14.03
C MET A 749 24.22 6.23 12.60
N LEU A 750 24.07 5.32 11.64
CA LEU A 750 24.14 5.63 10.22
C LEU A 750 22.98 6.53 9.77
N ASP A 751 21.76 6.26 10.27
CA ASP A 751 20.59 7.10 10.03
C ASP A 751 20.76 8.50 10.66
N LEU A 752 21.28 8.55 11.89
CA LEU A 752 21.60 9.81 12.57
C LEU A 752 22.65 10.62 11.82
N MET A 753 23.72 9.99 11.32
CA MET A 753 24.74 10.66 10.52
C MET A 753 24.14 11.24 9.23
N ARG A 754 23.33 10.46 8.52
CA ARG A 754 22.66 10.95 7.32
C ARG A 754 21.81 12.17 7.62
N ASP A 755 20.95 12.06 8.64
CA ASP A 755 20.08 13.15 9.06
C ASP A 755 20.87 14.36 9.59
N ALA A 756 22.02 14.13 10.24
CA ALA A 756 22.93 15.13 10.79
C ALA A 756 23.76 15.85 9.72
N TYR A 757 23.96 15.32 8.52
CA TYR A 757 24.75 16.02 7.49
C TYR A 757 24.01 16.23 6.16
N ARG A 758 22.70 15.95 6.14
CA ARG A 758 21.81 16.17 5.00
C ARG A 758 21.75 17.63 4.52
N ARG A 759 21.92 18.61 5.42
CA ARG A 759 21.84 20.04 5.03
C ARG A 759 23.16 20.49 4.38
N PRO A 760 23.12 21.24 3.27
CA PRO A 760 24.33 21.68 2.55
C PRO A 760 25.32 22.51 3.38
N ASN A 761 24.87 23.13 4.48
CA ASN A 761 25.67 24.01 5.33
C ASN A 761 26.42 23.29 6.47
N THR A 762 26.50 21.96 6.43
CA THR A 762 27.21 21.15 7.44
C THR A 762 28.42 20.47 6.82
N ASP A 763 29.42 20.05 7.59
CA ASP A 763 30.59 19.37 7.05
C ASP A 763 30.74 17.96 7.66
N PRO A 764 30.42 16.89 6.93
CA PRO A 764 30.55 15.52 7.46
C PRO A 764 32.02 15.11 7.62
N ALA A 765 32.98 15.80 6.99
CA ALA A 765 34.40 15.51 7.15
C ALA A 765 34.92 15.86 8.55
N GLU A 766 34.16 16.62 9.36
CA GLU A 766 34.52 16.91 10.75
C GLU A 766 34.71 15.62 11.57
N LEU A 767 33.91 14.58 11.29
CA LEU A 767 33.97 13.28 11.97
C LEU A 767 35.25 12.50 11.72
N LEU A 768 36.06 12.91 10.72
CA LEU A 768 37.36 12.32 10.41
C LEU A 768 38.49 12.88 11.28
N ASN A 769 38.21 13.93 12.05
CA ASN A 769 39.22 14.60 12.86
C ASN A 769 39.49 13.80 14.14
N ASN A 770 40.51 12.93 14.10
CA ASN A 770 40.92 12.11 15.25
C ASN A 770 41.33 12.91 16.50
N ARG A 771 41.61 14.23 16.39
CA ARG A 771 41.86 15.07 17.57
C ARG A 771 40.57 15.51 18.25
N LEU A 772 39.49 15.70 17.48
CA LEU A 772 38.17 16.04 18.00
C LEU A 772 37.39 14.79 18.42
N PHE A 773 37.58 13.68 17.70
CA PHE A 773 36.88 12.42 17.91
C PHE A 773 37.86 11.25 18.01
N PRO A 774 38.55 11.09 19.15
CA PRO A 774 39.58 10.05 19.33
C PRO A 774 39.00 8.64 19.54
N THR A 775 37.70 8.50 19.79
CA THR A 775 37.02 7.23 20.08
C THR A 775 35.69 7.13 19.32
N THR A 776 35.20 5.90 19.15
CA THR A 776 33.86 5.63 18.58
C THR A 776 32.76 6.33 19.40
N GLN A 777 32.90 6.34 20.72
CA GLN A 777 31.97 6.99 21.64
C GLN A 777 31.94 8.51 21.45
N ALA A 778 33.07 9.15 21.10
CA ALA A 778 33.11 10.59 20.80
C ALA A 778 32.34 10.95 19.51
N ILE A 779 32.43 10.09 18.48
CA ILE A 779 31.66 10.22 17.23
C ILE A 779 30.16 10.06 17.53
N GLU A 780 29.79 9.03 18.31
CA GLU A 780 28.41 8.76 18.68
C GLU A 780 27.80 9.92 19.48
N HIS A 781 28.53 10.44 20.47
CA HIS A 781 28.13 11.58 21.28
C HIS A 781 27.83 12.82 20.43
N ARG A 782 28.67 13.11 19.42
CA ARG A 782 28.45 14.22 18.48
C ARG A 782 27.15 14.06 17.69
N LEU A 783 26.87 12.85 17.23
CA LEU A 783 25.66 12.55 16.46
C LEU A 783 24.40 12.61 17.33
N PHE A 784 24.45 12.12 18.57
CA PHE A 784 23.33 12.23 19.53
C PHE A 784 23.00 13.67 19.89
N GLY A 785 24.02 14.50 20.18
CA GLY A 785 23.80 15.92 20.46
C GLY A 785 23.19 16.67 19.27
N THR A 786 23.60 16.32 18.05
CA THR A 786 23.04 16.90 16.81
C THR A 786 21.60 16.42 16.56
N PHE A 787 21.31 15.17 16.88
CA PHE A 787 19.99 14.56 16.73
C PHE A 787 18.93 15.29 17.56
N ILE A 788 19.18 15.55 18.84
CA ILE A 788 18.22 16.24 19.72
C ILE A 788 17.99 17.69 19.26
N GLY A 789 19.07 18.41 18.94
CA GLY A 789 18.98 19.76 18.38
C GLY A 789 18.12 19.81 17.11
N ARG A 790 18.20 18.81 16.25
CA ARG A 790 17.42 18.73 15.00
C ARG A 790 16.01 18.20 15.15
N ALA A 791 15.80 17.28 16.07
CA ALA A 791 14.50 16.72 16.39
C ALA A 791 13.58 17.81 16.94
N TYR A 792 14.12 18.76 17.71
CA TYR A 792 13.38 19.84 18.37
C TYR A 792 13.59 21.25 17.76
N ALA A 793 14.27 21.36 16.61
CA ALA A 793 14.42 22.63 15.90
C ALA A 793 13.09 23.08 15.25
N PRO A 794 12.75 24.40 15.25
CA PRO A 794 11.62 24.94 14.49
C PRO A 794 11.81 24.66 12.97
N ARG A 795 10.78 24.10 12.30
CA ARG A 795 10.86 23.71 10.86
C ARG A 795 9.66 24.25 10.06
N PRO A 796 9.86 24.67 8.78
CA PRO A 796 8.77 25.15 7.91
C PRO A 796 8.02 24.06 7.12
N SER A 797 7.82 22.82 7.62
CA SER A 797 7.16 21.77 6.81
C SER A 797 6.52 20.61 7.60
N THR A 798 5.31 20.21 7.15
CA THR A 798 4.52 18.94 7.28
C THR A 798 4.46 18.12 8.58
N ARG A 799 5.34 18.30 9.57
CA ARG A 799 5.19 17.72 10.92
C ARG A 799 4.66 18.78 11.88
N PRO A 800 3.85 18.43 12.90
CA PRO A 800 3.41 19.38 13.91
C PRO A 800 4.63 20.03 14.58
N GLU A 801 4.65 21.37 14.67
CA GLU A 801 5.70 22.09 15.40
C GLU A 801 5.82 21.55 16.83
N SER A 802 7.05 21.35 17.32
CA SER A 802 7.23 20.95 18.71
C SER A 802 6.82 22.09 19.62
N THR A 803 6.02 21.79 20.63
CA THR A 803 5.80 22.70 21.75
C THR A 803 7.02 22.83 22.68
N TYR A 804 8.08 22.06 22.46
CA TYR A 804 9.24 21.97 23.36
C TYR A 804 10.53 22.38 22.65
N ASP A 805 11.37 23.15 23.34
CA ASP A 805 12.70 23.52 22.86
C ASP A 805 13.73 22.40 23.11
N ALA A 806 14.78 22.37 22.29
CA ALA A 806 15.81 21.33 22.34
C ALA A 806 16.52 21.25 23.70
N SER A 807 16.79 22.40 24.35
CA SER A 807 17.51 22.43 25.62
C SER A 807 16.68 21.85 26.77
N SER A 808 15.37 22.11 26.78
CA SER A 808 14.46 21.51 27.75
C SER A 808 14.24 20.03 27.48
N ALA A 809 14.09 19.63 26.22
CA ALA A 809 13.95 18.22 25.85
C ALA A 809 15.17 17.39 26.28
N ASP A 810 16.37 17.91 26.05
CA ASP A 810 17.62 17.28 26.44
C ASP A 810 17.73 17.07 27.96
N ARG A 811 17.46 18.13 28.75
CA ARG A 811 17.43 18.04 30.22
C ARG A 811 16.45 17.00 30.73
N TRP A 812 15.24 16.98 30.17
CA TRP A 812 14.19 16.06 30.61
C TRP A 812 14.48 14.62 30.21
N LEU A 813 15.01 14.37 29.01
CA LEU A 813 15.42 13.02 28.57
C LEU A 813 16.61 12.52 29.37
N SER A 814 17.59 13.38 29.68
CA SER A 814 18.73 13.04 30.54
C SER A 814 18.29 12.60 31.93
N PHE A 815 17.35 13.34 32.54
CA PHE A 815 16.80 12.97 33.84
C PHE A 815 16.07 11.61 33.80
N LEU A 816 15.25 11.38 32.77
CA LEU A 816 14.54 10.10 32.61
C LEU A 816 15.52 8.94 32.38
N ALA A 817 16.55 9.14 31.57
CA ALA A 817 17.56 8.12 31.30
C ALA A 817 18.36 7.75 32.54
N ARG A 818 18.83 8.73 33.32
CA ARG A 818 19.50 8.49 34.62
C ARG A 818 18.62 7.68 35.56
N SER A 819 17.35 8.08 35.70
CA SER A 819 16.40 7.36 36.53
C SER A 819 16.20 5.91 36.07
N LEU A 820 16.15 5.65 34.76
CA LEU A 820 16.01 4.29 34.23
C LEU A 820 17.27 3.46 34.47
N HIS A 821 18.45 4.07 34.29
CA HIS A 821 19.75 3.45 34.52
C HIS A 821 19.93 3.05 35.99
N GLU A 822 19.62 3.94 36.93
CA GLU A 822 19.65 3.68 38.38
C GLU A 822 18.66 2.58 38.80
N GLN A 823 17.51 2.49 38.13
CA GLN A 823 16.49 1.47 38.41
C GLN A 823 16.74 0.15 37.68
N HIS A 824 17.82 0.03 36.89
CA HIS A 824 18.14 -1.12 36.05
C HIS A 824 16.97 -1.59 35.17
N THR A 825 16.16 -0.64 34.70
CA THR A 825 15.00 -0.92 33.84
C THR A 825 15.11 -0.12 32.55
N ARG A 826 14.61 -0.69 31.46
CA ARG A 826 14.52 -0.01 30.16
C ARG A 826 13.13 0.59 29.93
N ASP A 827 12.16 0.18 30.73
CA ASP A 827 10.75 0.51 30.56
C ASP A 827 10.38 1.82 31.27
N LEU A 828 10.12 2.84 30.48
CA LEU A 828 9.50 4.07 30.93
C LEU A 828 7.98 3.91 30.98
N SER A 829 7.52 3.25 32.06
CA SER A 829 6.10 3.20 32.39
C SER A 829 5.69 4.42 33.20
N TRP A 830 4.59 5.08 32.84
CA TRP A 830 4.17 6.30 33.53
C TRP A 830 3.86 6.08 35.03
N TRP A 831 3.35 4.90 35.39
CA TRP A 831 3.10 4.56 36.80
C TRP A 831 4.37 4.27 37.58
N HIS A 832 5.54 4.07 36.94
CA HIS A 832 6.82 3.91 37.63
C HIS A 832 7.55 5.25 37.88
N LEU A 833 7.06 6.37 37.32
CA LEU A 833 7.69 7.68 37.48
C LEU A 833 7.83 8.11 38.96
N HIS A 834 6.96 7.62 39.84
CA HIS A 834 7.03 7.91 41.27
C HIS A 834 8.29 7.37 41.98
N ARG A 835 8.95 6.36 41.40
CA ARG A 835 10.15 5.73 41.97
C ARG A 835 11.38 6.63 41.93
N VAL A 836 11.32 7.76 41.22
CA VAL A 836 12.39 8.76 41.22
C VAL A 836 12.50 9.47 42.58
N LEU A 837 11.42 9.48 43.36
CA LEU A 837 11.40 10.07 44.69
C LEU A 837 11.47 8.96 45.75
N PRO A 838 12.20 9.16 46.86
CA PRO A 838 12.15 8.22 47.97
C PRO A 838 10.71 8.10 48.51
N PRO A 839 10.24 6.89 48.84
CA PRO A 839 8.84 6.65 49.20
C PRO A 839 8.39 7.45 50.43
N GLY A 840 9.30 7.76 51.36
CA GLY A 840 9.02 8.66 52.49
C GLY A 840 8.68 10.09 52.06
N GLY A 841 9.49 10.67 51.17
CA GLY A 841 9.26 12.03 50.67
C GLY A 841 7.96 12.14 49.88
N LEU A 842 7.62 11.13 49.08
CA LEU A 842 6.39 11.13 48.31
C LEU A 842 5.13 10.97 49.18
N ARG A 843 5.19 10.16 50.25
CA ARG A 843 4.11 10.08 51.25
C ARG A 843 3.87 11.43 51.92
N THR A 844 4.94 12.16 52.25
CA THR A 844 4.82 13.52 52.80
C THR A 844 4.16 14.47 51.79
N LEU A 845 4.55 14.42 50.51
CA LEU A 845 3.93 15.26 49.48
C LEU A 845 2.45 14.91 49.25
N LEU A 846 2.08 13.63 49.26
CA LEU A 846 0.69 13.18 49.18
C LEU A 846 -0.12 13.63 50.39
N ALA A 847 0.46 13.56 51.59
CA ALA A 847 -0.14 14.05 52.83
C ALA A 847 -0.37 15.56 52.82
N LEU A 848 0.62 16.34 52.38
CA LEU A 848 0.51 17.79 52.25
C LEU A 848 -0.54 18.18 51.20
N ALA A 849 -0.58 17.49 50.05
CA ALA A 849 -1.59 17.71 49.03
C ALA A 849 -3.00 17.38 49.56
N ALA A 850 -3.18 16.21 50.17
CA ALA A 850 -4.46 15.80 50.76
C ALA A 850 -4.93 16.77 51.86
N GLY A 851 -4.00 17.23 52.70
CA GLY A 851 -4.32 18.18 53.76
C GLY A 851 -4.67 19.57 53.24
N PHE A 852 -3.94 20.09 52.25
CA PHE A 852 -4.25 21.36 51.60
C PHE A 852 -5.62 21.33 50.90
N PHE A 853 -5.88 20.32 50.08
CA PHE A 853 -7.16 20.20 49.38
C PHE A 853 -8.32 19.89 50.33
N GLY A 854 -8.10 19.10 51.37
CA GLY A 854 -9.07 18.87 52.44
C GLY A 854 -9.41 20.16 53.18
N ALA A 855 -8.40 20.94 53.57
CA ALA A 855 -8.60 22.22 54.24
C ALA A 855 -9.31 23.25 53.36
N LEU A 856 -8.98 23.30 52.06
CA LEU A 856 -9.63 24.18 51.10
C LEU A 856 -11.10 23.80 50.90
N MET A 857 -11.41 22.53 50.69
CA MET A 857 -12.78 22.06 50.44
C MET A 857 -13.68 22.24 51.67
N LEU A 858 -13.16 21.85 52.85
CA LEU A 858 -13.90 21.98 54.11
C LEU A 858 -13.96 23.44 54.59
N GLY A 859 -12.93 24.24 54.31
CA GLY A 859 -12.93 25.67 54.59
C GLY A 859 -13.92 26.44 53.72
N LEU A 860 -14.01 26.12 52.43
CA LEU A 860 -15.01 26.69 51.51
C LEU A 860 -16.44 26.27 51.88
N ALA A 861 -16.64 25.03 52.33
CA ALA A 861 -17.92 24.58 52.88
C ALA A 861 -18.26 25.33 54.18
N GLY A 862 -17.29 25.47 55.09
CA GLY A 862 -17.45 26.20 56.36
C GLY A 862 -17.65 27.71 56.20
N LEU A 863 -17.24 28.31 55.08
CA LEU A 863 -17.55 29.72 54.77
C LEU A 863 -19.03 29.95 54.42
N ARG A 864 -19.79 28.90 54.13
CA ARG A 864 -21.24 28.96 53.85
C ARG A 864 -22.12 28.50 55.01
N PHE A 865 -21.55 27.84 56.03
CA PHE A 865 -22.30 27.22 57.11
C PHE A 865 -21.62 27.48 58.47
N ASP A 866 -22.30 28.18 59.38
CA ASP A 866 -21.91 28.27 60.79
C ASP A 866 -22.43 27.03 61.55
N VAL A 867 -21.51 26.17 61.98
CA VAL A 867 -21.81 24.76 62.28
C VAL A 867 -22.12 24.43 63.74
N LEU A 868 -21.68 25.23 64.72
CA LEU A 868 -21.84 24.85 66.14
C LEU A 868 -22.24 26.09 66.95
N PRO A 869 -23.47 26.14 67.53
CA PRO A 869 -23.88 27.24 68.40
C PRO A 869 -22.92 27.42 69.59
N ASP A 870 -22.32 26.33 70.07
CA ASP A 870 -21.45 26.34 71.25
C ASP A 870 -19.94 26.36 70.94
N ILE A 871 -19.55 26.46 69.66
CA ILE A 871 -18.15 26.75 69.26
C ILE A 871 -18.16 27.82 68.16
N ALA A 872 -18.85 28.93 68.46
CA ALA A 872 -19.01 30.09 67.59
C ALA A 872 -17.74 30.97 67.48
N ALA A 873 -16.67 30.67 68.22
CA ALA A 873 -15.48 31.52 68.27
C ALA A 873 -14.37 31.14 67.26
N ILE A 874 -14.52 30.03 66.52
CA ILE A 874 -13.48 29.53 65.61
C ILE A 874 -13.92 29.72 64.14
N PRO A 875 -13.26 30.61 63.37
CA PRO A 875 -13.58 30.83 61.97
C PRO A 875 -13.55 29.53 61.14
N GLY A 876 -14.45 29.40 60.16
CA GLY A 876 -14.56 28.20 59.31
C GLY A 876 -13.26 27.79 58.60
N TRP A 877 -12.38 28.76 58.29
CA TRP A 877 -11.06 28.47 57.72
C TRP A 877 -10.10 27.78 58.72
N VAL A 878 -10.23 28.03 60.03
CA VAL A 878 -9.46 27.34 61.09
C VAL A 878 -9.96 25.91 61.25
N LYS A 879 -11.28 25.70 61.21
CA LYS A 879 -11.88 24.35 61.23
C LYS A 879 -11.45 23.53 60.01
N GLY A 880 -11.47 24.15 58.82
CA GLY A 880 -10.93 23.56 57.59
C GLY A 880 -9.45 23.21 57.72
N ALA A 881 -8.60 24.11 58.24
CA ALA A 881 -7.18 23.85 58.43
C ALA A 881 -6.89 22.68 59.40
N LEU A 882 -7.63 22.58 60.51
CA LEU A 882 -7.49 21.47 61.47
C LEU A 882 -7.91 20.13 60.84
N ALA A 883 -9.06 20.09 60.16
CA ALA A 883 -9.56 18.89 59.49
C ALA A 883 -8.64 18.45 58.32
N GLY A 884 -8.14 19.40 57.54
CA GLY A 884 -7.15 19.14 56.50
C GLY A 884 -5.83 18.60 57.06
N THR A 885 -5.34 19.15 58.17
CA THR A 885 -4.12 18.63 58.83
C THR A 885 -4.31 17.19 59.30
N GLY A 886 -5.47 16.89 59.90
CA GLY A 886 -5.83 15.51 60.30
C GLY A 886 -5.91 14.55 59.11
N LEU A 887 -6.52 14.97 58.00
CA LEU A 887 -6.59 14.17 56.78
C LEU A 887 -5.20 13.94 56.15
N GLY A 888 -4.34 14.96 56.16
CA GLY A 888 -2.96 14.84 55.69
C GLY A 888 -2.17 13.82 56.51
N LEU A 889 -2.23 13.89 57.84
CA LEU A 889 -1.60 12.91 58.73
C LEU A 889 -2.15 11.50 58.51
N PHE A 890 -3.45 11.35 58.32
CA PHE A 890 -4.06 10.05 58.01
C PHE A 890 -3.57 9.48 56.67
N VAL A 891 -3.50 10.31 55.62
CA VAL A 891 -2.92 9.91 54.33
C VAL A 891 -1.44 9.54 54.46
N ALA A 892 -0.66 10.25 55.28
CA ALA A 892 0.74 9.90 55.53
C ALA A 892 0.90 8.48 56.11
N LEU A 893 -0.04 8.05 56.95
CA LEU A 893 -0.05 6.72 57.59
C LEU A 893 -0.59 5.62 56.67
N VAL A 894 -1.57 5.94 55.83
CA VAL A 894 -2.31 4.95 55.00
C VAL A 894 -1.74 4.83 53.59
N ALA A 895 -1.09 5.87 53.05
CA ALA A 895 -0.48 5.84 51.72
C ALA A 895 0.67 4.83 51.68
N ARG A 896 0.35 3.63 51.25
CA ARG A 896 1.32 2.60 50.87
C ARG A 896 1.61 2.74 49.37
N GLU A 897 2.81 2.32 48.97
CA GLU A 897 3.09 2.22 47.54
C GLU A 897 1.97 1.43 46.88
N PRO A 898 1.41 1.93 45.77
CA PRO A 898 0.35 1.22 45.08
C PRO A 898 0.89 -0.17 44.74
N VAL A 899 0.17 -1.21 45.17
CA VAL A 899 0.43 -2.58 44.72
C VAL A 899 0.52 -2.49 43.21
N GLN A 900 1.61 -3.02 42.64
CA GLN A 900 1.87 -3.01 41.21
C GLN A 900 0.53 -3.22 40.50
N LEU A 901 0.28 -2.49 39.41
CA LEU A 901 -0.56 -3.02 38.35
C LEU A 901 0.12 -4.31 37.86
N SER A 902 0.04 -5.38 38.67
CA SER A 902 0.06 -6.73 38.21
C SER A 902 -0.97 -6.69 37.10
N LYS A 903 -0.47 -6.83 35.85
CA LYS A 903 -1.30 -7.05 34.66
C LYS A 903 -2.55 -7.81 35.11
N PRO A 904 -3.77 -7.32 34.82
CA PRO A 904 -4.98 -7.92 35.37
C PRO A 904 -4.90 -9.42 35.15
N SER A 905 -4.68 -10.18 36.22
CA SER A 905 -4.59 -11.62 36.13
C SER A 905 -6.02 -12.10 35.85
N PRO A 906 -6.26 -12.82 34.74
CA PRO A 906 -7.62 -13.11 34.28
C PRO A 906 -8.36 -14.12 35.17
N ARG A 907 -7.76 -14.56 36.29
CA ARG A 907 -8.29 -15.62 37.14
C ARG A 907 -9.21 -15.18 38.28
N ARG A 908 -9.76 -13.97 38.29
CA ARG A 908 -10.84 -13.64 39.25
C ARG A 908 -12.09 -13.07 38.60
N ALA A 909 -13.03 -14.00 38.38
CA ALA A 909 -14.49 -13.86 38.30
C ALA A 909 -15.04 -12.85 37.27
N GLU A 910 -15.75 -13.39 36.28
CA GLU A 910 -16.67 -12.63 35.45
C GLU A 910 -17.54 -11.71 36.34
N PRO A 911 -17.62 -10.40 36.04
CA PRO A 911 -18.47 -9.51 36.81
C PRO A 911 -19.94 -9.88 36.55
N SER A 912 -20.67 -10.15 37.64
CA SER A 912 -22.09 -10.49 37.59
C SER A 912 -22.92 -9.46 36.79
N PRO A 913 -24.07 -9.85 36.21
CA PRO A 913 -24.87 -8.99 35.32
C PRO A 913 -25.22 -7.61 35.91
N ARG A 914 -25.36 -7.53 37.25
CA ARG A 914 -25.60 -6.28 37.99
C ARG A 914 -24.43 -5.30 37.91
N ARG A 915 -23.17 -5.76 37.89
CA ARG A 915 -21.99 -4.91 37.73
C ARG A 915 -21.88 -4.33 36.31
N ARG A 916 -22.34 -5.07 35.29
CA ARG A 916 -22.42 -4.58 33.89
C ARG A 916 -23.46 -3.47 33.73
N GLN A 917 -24.61 -3.58 34.40
CA GLN A 917 -25.63 -2.53 34.38
C GLN A 917 -25.20 -1.28 35.16
N LEU A 918 -24.55 -1.42 36.32
CA LEU A 918 -23.96 -0.26 37.02
C LEU A 918 -22.85 0.42 36.21
N GLY A 919 -22.01 -0.34 35.49
CA GLY A 919 -20.98 0.20 34.61
C GLY A 919 -21.53 1.04 33.45
N ARG A 920 -22.71 0.69 32.93
CA ARG A 920 -23.45 1.47 31.92
C ARG A 920 -24.08 2.74 32.50
N LEU A 921 -24.62 2.67 33.72
CA LEU A 921 -25.20 3.83 34.43
C LEU A 921 -24.17 4.88 34.86
N VAL A 922 -22.92 4.47 35.09
CA VAL A 922 -21.83 5.33 35.61
C VAL A 922 -20.94 5.88 34.46
N GLY A 923 -21.33 5.68 33.20
CA GLY A 923 -20.58 6.19 32.05
C GLY A 923 -19.21 5.54 31.85
N ILE A 924 -18.96 4.37 32.44
CA ILE A 924 -17.75 3.54 32.19
C ILE A 924 -17.98 2.69 30.92
N SER A 925 -18.57 3.31 29.90
CA SER A 925 -18.65 2.79 28.53
C SER A 925 -17.69 3.59 27.66
N ALA A 926 -16.50 3.87 28.19
CA ALA A 926 -15.47 4.59 27.48
C ALA A 926 -14.35 3.61 27.16
N ASP A 927 -14.34 3.16 25.90
CA ASP A 927 -13.24 2.48 25.22
C ASP A 927 -12.17 1.86 26.13
N LEU A 928 -12.42 0.60 26.53
CA LEU A 928 -11.31 -0.31 26.84
C LEU A 928 -10.48 -0.61 25.55
N ASN A 929 -10.98 -0.18 24.40
CA ASN A 929 -10.42 -0.29 23.05
C ASN A 929 -9.14 0.52 22.78
N GLN A 930 -8.66 1.34 23.72
CA GLN A 930 -7.45 2.18 23.52
C GLN A 930 -6.22 1.74 24.32
N ALA A 931 -6.30 0.68 25.14
CA ALA A 931 -5.25 0.29 26.09
C ALA A 931 -3.93 -0.23 25.47
N SER A 932 -3.74 -0.08 24.16
CA SER A 932 -2.47 -0.33 23.47
C SER A 932 -1.48 0.84 23.59
N SER A 933 -1.91 2.03 24.06
CA SER A 933 -1.04 3.20 24.25
C SER A 933 -0.83 3.60 25.72
N PRO A 934 0.37 4.10 26.10
CA PRO A 934 0.64 4.62 27.45
C PRO A 934 -0.33 5.72 27.91
N ALA A 935 -0.82 6.55 26.97
CA ALA A 935 -1.77 7.63 27.25
C ALA A 935 -3.17 7.11 27.60
N ALA A 936 -3.62 6.03 26.95
CA ALA A 936 -4.90 5.41 27.25
C ALA A 936 -4.92 4.71 28.61
N ALA A 937 -3.83 4.04 28.98
CA ALA A 937 -3.68 3.46 30.32
C ALA A 937 -3.84 4.53 31.43
N LEU A 938 -3.24 5.71 31.24
CA LEU A 938 -3.39 6.85 32.15
C LEU A 938 -4.84 7.40 32.16
N LEU A 939 -5.49 7.48 31.00
CA LEU A 939 -6.87 7.97 30.88
C LEU A 939 -7.88 7.05 31.56
N ILE A 940 -7.70 5.73 31.45
CA ILE A 940 -8.55 4.74 32.11
C ILE A 940 -8.47 4.91 33.62
N GLU A 941 -7.26 4.95 34.20
CA GLU A 941 -7.10 5.11 35.65
C GLU A 941 -7.60 6.48 36.15
N ARG A 942 -7.33 7.56 35.38
CA ARG A 942 -7.87 8.90 35.67
C ARG A 942 -9.39 8.90 35.69
N ARG A 943 -10.05 8.25 34.71
CA ARG A 943 -11.51 8.13 34.66
C ARG A 943 -12.03 7.34 35.86
N THR A 944 -11.44 6.20 36.19
CA THR A 944 -11.86 5.42 37.36
C THR A 944 -11.80 6.22 38.66
N VAL A 945 -10.73 6.98 38.89
CA VAL A 945 -10.61 7.82 40.11
C VAL A 945 -11.57 9.02 40.06
N SER A 946 -11.72 9.67 38.90
CA SER A 946 -12.58 10.86 38.74
C SER A 946 -14.07 10.54 38.83
N THR A 947 -14.51 9.40 38.30
CA THR A 947 -15.92 8.99 38.34
C THR A 947 -16.39 8.65 39.75
N VAL A 948 -15.52 8.03 40.56
CA VAL A 948 -15.78 7.82 42.00
C VAL A 948 -15.89 9.16 42.73
N GLY A 949 -15.02 10.13 42.40
CA GLY A 949 -15.10 11.49 42.94
C GLY A 949 -16.39 12.22 42.54
N LEU A 950 -16.80 12.13 41.27
CA LEU A 950 -18.02 12.77 40.76
C LEU A 950 -19.29 12.18 41.38
N LEU A 951 -19.36 10.86 41.52
CA LEU A 951 -20.48 10.18 42.21
C LEU A 951 -20.61 10.68 43.65
N MET A 952 -19.50 10.86 44.36
CA MET A 952 -19.50 11.37 45.72
C MET A 952 -19.92 12.85 45.79
N VAL A 953 -19.46 13.70 44.86
CA VAL A 953 -19.91 15.10 44.74
C VAL A 953 -21.40 15.18 44.40
N LEU A 954 -21.91 14.26 43.58
CA LEU A 954 -23.34 14.17 43.25
C LEU A 954 -24.16 13.76 44.47
N VAL A 955 -23.69 12.79 45.26
CA VAL A 955 -24.33 12.40 46.54
C VAL A 955 -24.40 13.59 47.49
N ILE A 956 -23.32 14.39 47.57
CA ILE A 956 -23.28 15.62 48.36
C ILE A 956 -24.29 16.65 47.82
N GLY A 957 -24.28 16.94 46.52
CA GLY A 957 -25.19 17.93 45.92
C GLY A 957 -26.67 17.53 46.01
N ILE A 958 -26.97 16.23 45.90
CA ILE A 958 -28.33 15.71 46.10
C ILE A 958 -28.75 15.85 47.57
N SER A 959 -27.84 15.61 48.52
CA SER A 959 -28.14 15.81 49.93
C SER A 959 -28.43 17.26 50.30
N GLU A 960 -27.89 18.24 49.54
CA GLU A 960 -28.21 19.67 49.70
C GLU A 960 -29.52 20.08 48.99
N LEU A 961 -29.88 19.43 47.87
CA LEU A 961 -31.09 19.75 47.11
C LEU A 961 -32.37 19.21 47.78
N VAL A 962 -32.24 18.14 48.57
CA VAL A 962 -33.36 17.58 49.35
C VAL A 962 -33.55 18.42 50.62
N SER A 963 -34.47 19.38 50.56
CA SER A 963 -34.92 20.14 51.72
C SER A 963 -35.49 19.19 52.78
N GLY A 964 -34.78 19.01 53.90
CA GLY A 964 -35.25 18.19 55.03
C GLY A 964 -34.17 17.38 55.76
N ILE A 965 -32.95 17.26 55.22
CA ILE A 965 -31.84 16.58 55.90
C ILE A 965 -31.21 17.55 56.92
N PRO A 966 -31.12 17.20 58.22
CA PRO A 966 -30.45 18.03 59.22
C PRO A 966 -29.00 18.32 58.81
N ARG A 967 -28.58 19.59 58.88
CA ARG A 967 -27.21 20.03 58.51
C ARG A 967 -26.10 19.27 59.28
N ALA A 968 -26.38 18.91 60.53
CA ALA A 968 -25.51 18.07 61.37
C ALA A 968 -25.20 16.69 60.77
N LEU A 969 -26.00 16.19 59.82
CA LEU A 969 -25.76 14.95 59.10
C LEU A 969 -25.06 15.15 57.74
N VAL A 970 -25.19 16.33 57.12
CA VAL A 970 -24.61 16.62 55.80
C VAL A 970 -23.09 16.78 55.89
N GLU A 971 -22.60 17.51 56.89
CA GLU A 971 -21.17 17.77 57.05
C GLU A 971 -20.29 16.54 57.27
N PRO A 972 -20.63 15.56 58.16
CA PRO A 972 -19.84 14.35 58.28
C PRO A 972 -19.88 13.51 57.00
N ILE A 973 -20.95 13.58 56.20
CA ILE A 973 -21.03 12.92 54.89
C ILE A 973 -20.05 13.58 53.91
N VAL A 974 -20.03 14.92 53.84
CA VAL A 974 -19.08 15.68 53.00
C VAL A 974 -17.64 15.39 53.41
N ALA A 975 -17.32 15.47 54.70
CA ALA A 975 -15.98 15.20 55.22
C ALA A 975 -15.54 13.75 54.95
N THR A 976 -16.44 12.78 55.11
CA THR A 976 -16.16 11.36 54.80
C THR A 976 -15.95 11.14 53.31
N ALA A 977 -16.76 11.76 52.45
CA ALA A 977 -16.61 11.69 51.01
C ALA A 977 -15.29 12.31 50.54
N VAL A 978 -14.92 13.48 51.04
CA VAL A 978 -13.62 14.13 50.77
C VAL A 978 -12.47 13.23 51.24
N GLY A 979 -12.58 12.64 52.43
CA GLY A 979 -11.61 11.68 52.96
C GLY A 979 -11.44 10.45 52.06
N LEU A 980 -12.55 9.83 51.64
CA LEU A 980 -12.54 8.66 50.74
C LEU A 980 -11.94 8.97 49.37
N ILE A 981 -12.23 10.15 48.81
CA ILE A 981 -11.62 10.61 47.55
C ILE A 981 -10.11 10.75 47.72
N MET A 982 -9.65 11.37 48.80
CA MET A 982 -8.22 11.58 49.06
C MET A 982 -7.48 10.26 49.36
N VAL A 983 -8.10 9.33 50.06
CA VAL A 983 -7.56 7.98 50.27
C VAL A 983 -7.48 7.23 48.95
N ARG A 984 -8.53 7.27 48.11
CA ARG A 984 -8.50 6.60 46.80
C ARG A 984 -7.46 7.20 45.86
N PHE A 985 -7.30 8.53 45.88
CA PHE A 985 -6.27 9.23 45.13
C PHE A 985 -4.88 8.83 45.61
N SER A 986 -4.60 8.91 46.91
CA SER A 986 -3.30 8.59 47.52
C SER A 986 -2.93 7.11 47.51
N THR A 987 -3.85 6.21 47.15
CA THR A 987 -3.60 4.77 46.96
C THR A 987 -3.63 4.35 45.48
N SER A 988 -3.80 5.29 44.56
CA SER A 988 -3.81 5.05 43.10
C SER A 988 -2.46 5.37 42.46
N SER A 989 -2.08 4.63 41.42
CA SER A 989 -0.90 4.95 40.61
C SER A 989 -1.04 6.34 39.96
N TRP A 990 -2.26 6.74 39.60
CA TRP A 990 -2.57 8.08 39.11
C TRP A 990 -2.26 9.19 40.13
N GLY A 991 -2.57 8.99 41.41
CA GLY A 991 -2.28 9.99 42.45
C GLY A 991 -0.79 10.14 42.72
N TRP A 992 -0.08 9.01 42.83
CA TRP A 992 1.38 8.98 42.98
C TRP A 992 2.07 9.62 41.77
N TYR A 993 1.65 9.28 40.55
CA TYR A 993 2.11 9.93 39.33
C TYR A 993 1.81 11.43 39.32
N SER A 994 0.59 11.83 39.68
CA SER A 994 0.15 13.23 39.62
C SER A 994 0.95 14.12 40.55
N VAL A 995 1.15 13.70 41.80
CA VAL A 995 1.96 14.46 42.78
C VAL A 995 3.42 14.51 42.36
N THR A 996 3.99 13.38 41.93
CA THR A 996 5.37 13.32 41.44
C THR A 996 5.57 14.25 40.23
N ARG A 997 4.64 14.21 39.26
CA ARG A 997 4.65 15.06 38.08
C ARG A 997 4.61 16.54 38.43
N TRP A 998 3.73 16.94 39.35
CA TRP A 998 3.66 18.34 39.81
C TRP A 998 4.93 18.76 40.54
N TRP A 999 5.45 17.92 41.43
CA TRP A 999 6.68 18.19 42.17
C TRP A 999 7.89 18.37 41.26
N LEU A 1000 8.10 17.46 40.31
CA LEU A 1000 9.21 17.52 39.36
C LEU A 1000 9.04 18.70 38.38
N ALA A 1001 7.81 19.05 38.01
CA ALA A 1001 7.55 20.21 37.17
C ALA A 1001 7.79 21.54 37.88
N LEU A 1002 7.42 21.67 39.15
CA LEU A 1002 7.70 22.86 39.96
C LEU A 1002 9.21 23.08 40.16
N ARG A 1003 10.01 22.01 40.14
CA ARG A 1003 11.48 22.06 40.18
C ARG A 1003 12.13 22.25 38.81
N GLY A 1004 11.35 22.32 37.73
CA GLY A 1004 11.87 22.43 36.36
C GLY A 1004 12.54 21.16 35.82
N VAL A 1005 12.44 20.04 36.54
CA VAL A 1005 13.12 18.77 36.22
C VAL A 1005 12.39 17.97 35.12
N LEU A 1006 11.07 18.13 35.01
CA LEU A 1006 10.23 17.54 33.98
C LEU A 1006 9.14 18.52 33.51
N PRO A 1007 8.54 18.35 32.33
CA PRO A 1007 7.44 19.21 31.89
C PRO A 1007 6.15 18.88 32.63
N LEU A 1008 5.27 19.88 32.82
CA LEU A 1008 3.92 19.66 33.37
C LEU A 1008 3.12 18.60 32.59
N ARG A 1009 3.29 18.54 31.25
CA ARG A 1009 2.60 17.59 30.37
C ARG A 1009 3.50 16.42 29.95
N VAL A 1010 4.04 15.67 30.92
CA VAL A 1010 4.98 14.53 30.67
C VAL A 1010 4.49 13.57 29.59
N MET A 1011 3.24 13.09 29.61
CA MET A 1011 2.78 12.13 28.59
C MET A 1011 2.73 12.72 27.17
N ARG A 1012 2.46 14.02 27.04
CA ARG A 1012 2.50 14.71 25.74
C ARG A 1012 3.94 14.85 25.26
N PHE A 1013 4.87 15.10 26.18
CA PHE A 1013 6.30 15.11 25.88
C PHE A 1013 6.82 13.73 25.44
N LEU A 1014 6.45 12.65 26.14
CA LEU A 1014 6.85 11.29 25.75
C LEU A 1014 6.26 10.87 24.39
N GLY A 1015 5.01 11.24 24.12
CA GLY A 1015 4.40 11.03 22.80
C GLY A 1015 5.10 11.84 21.70
N ASP A 1016 5.51 13.08 21.98
CA ASP A 1016 6.29 13.92 21.06
C ASP A 1016 7.70 13.33 20.82
N ALA A 1017 8.37 12.84 21.87
CA ALA A 1017 9.67 12.17 21.77
C ALA A 1017 9.58 10.84 20.99
N HIS A 1018 8.46 10.12 21.12
CA HIS A 1018 8.18 8.93 20.31
C HIS A 1018 7.96 9.28 18.83
N ALA A 1019 7.11 10.27 18.54
CA ALA A 1019 6.85 10.74 17.18
C ALA A 1019 8.12 11.30 16.48
N ARG A 1020 9.09 11.79 17.27
CA ARG A 1020 10.40 12.25 16.79
C ARG A 1020 11.47 11.16 16.72
N GLY A 1021 11.13 9.91 17.10
CA GLY A 1021 12.03 8.76 16.98
C GLY A 1021 13.10 8.64 18.07
N VAL A 1022 12.99 9.41 19.16
CA VAL A 1022 13.86 9.30 20.35
C VAL A 1022 13.46 8.07 21.17
N LEU A 1023 12.14 7.89 21.32
CA LEU A 1023 11.55 6.77 22.05
C LEU A 1023 10.84 5.81 21.09
N ARG A 1024 10.93 4.52 21.38
CA ARG A 1024 10.08 3.49 20.79
C ARG A 1024 8.98 3.11 21.78
N GLN A 1025 7.82 2.69 21.28
CA GLN A 1025 6.74 2.20 22.11
C GLN A 1025 6.83 0.67 22.22
N GLN A 1026 6.74 0.13 23.43
CA GLN A 1026 6.66 -1.31 23.67
C GLN A 1026 5.45 -1.58 24.59
N GLY A 1027 4.33 -1.96 23.97
CA GLY A 1027 3.04 -2.08 24.66
C GLY A 1027 2.60 -0.76 25.30
N VAL A 1028 2.35 -0.79 26.62
CA VAL A 1028 1.90 0.35 27.43
C VAL A 1028 3.02 1.20 28.03
N ALA A 1029 4.29 0.93 27.67
CA ALA A 1029 5.46 1.67 28.09
C ALA A 1029 6.24 2.26 26.90
N TYR A 1030 7.06 3.26 27.17
CA TYR A 1030 8.06 3.75 26.23
C TYR A 1030 9.45 3.19 26.58
N GLN A 1031 10.31 3.03 25.60
CA GLN A 1031 11.73 2.73 25.78
C GLN A 1031 12.55 3.67 24.90
N PHE A 1032 13.81 3.91 25.27
CA PHE A 1032 14.75 4.55 24.35
C PHE A 1032 14.95 3.66 23.12
N ARG A 1033 15.05 4.29 21.94
CA ARG A 1033 15.15 3.57 20.67
C ARG A 1033 16.42 2.70 20.60
N ASP A 1034 17.50 3.16 21.20
CA ASP A 1034 18.79 2.47 21.28
C ASP A 1034 19.33 2.52 22.73
N VAL A 1035 20.05 1.48 23.13
CA VAL A 1035 20.70 1.40 24.45
C VAL A 1035 21.84 2.41 24.55
N ALA A 1036 22.60 2.62 23.48
CA ALA A 1036 23.65 3.65 23.44
C ALA A 1036 23.08 5.06 23.64
N LEU A 1037 21.86 5.31 23.14
CA LEU A 1037 21.15 6.58 23.36
C LEU A 1037 20.70 6.73 24.82
N LEU A 1038 20.22 5.65 25.45
CA LEU A 1038 19.91 5.64 26.88
C LEU A 1038 21.16 5.92 27.72
N GLU A 1039 22.26 5.23 27.42
CA GLU A 1039 23.54 5.39 28.13
C GLU A 1039 24.13 6.79 27.94
N TRP A 1040 24.02 7.35 26.73
CA TRP A 1040 24.41 8.73 26.46
C TRP A 1040 23.63 9.72 27.33
N PHE A 1041 22.29 9.64 27.36
CA PHE A 1041 21.49 10.52 28.21
C PHE A 1041 21.68 10.26 29.72
N ALA A 1042 22.04 9.04 30.11
CA ALA A 1042 22.33 8.69 31.49
C ALA A 1042 23.72 9.16 31.94
N GLY A 1043 24.66 9.33 31.02
CA GLY A 1043 25.99 9.85 31.28
C GLY A 1043 25.98 11.33 31.68
N ASP A 1044 26.98 11.74 32.45
CA ASP A 1044 27.23 13.15 32.72
C ASP A 1044 27.85 13.80 31.46
N HIS A 1045 26.97 14.41 30.66
CA HIS A 1045 27.33 15.22 29.50
C HIS A 1045 26.91 16.67 29.76
N ILE A 1046 27.52 17.28 30.78
CA ILE A 1046 27.48 18.72 31.04
C ILE A 1046 28.92 19.22 31.19
#